data_AF-A0A940VGA7-F1
#
_entry.id   AF-A0A940VGA7-F1
#
_cell.length_a   1.000
_cell.length_b   1.000
_cell.length_c   1.000
_cell.angle_alpha   90.00
_cell.angle_beta   90.00
_cell.angle_gamma   90.00
#
_symmetry.space_group_name_H-M   'P 1'
#
loop_
_entity.id
_entity.type
_entity.pdbx_description
1 polymer ?
#
loop_
_entity_poly.entity_id
_entity_poly.type
_entity_poly.pdbx_seq_one_letter_code
_entity_poly.pdbx_strand_id
1 'polypeptide(L)'
;MTDKLRATRQLASIQEAEERGFPVAADHQLIYIVSSLCGGTGAGMFLDVAHRVRQEVGSNASIVGIFLMPSTFESEIRSDLQRRRIQANAYAALKELNHFHENQDFKALYPSEKTPMPTTKYRALDRIFLVERTNADGRTLSSKKQAEQMIAHLIHLMSMSHLNQRILGLDVNVTEERTAEVADSHQRYLSYSAFSTSALVMPQKALWRYFASVASYWAIEALLTGEGGGEDSVESQLWTEYLTLRDELKAEFTRYQMTAVDLKALAEDVAQNEGRWLGFAAIVSDEMRSLLPTYGLQGLRYILHRLALDEDSAELVRDDLAHPRQSPFEEVSEVKRAGLVKQLFTSATELAEIETARQKWLMFQSRLDAWQATLGALRALVRDWERQLDRVEEDLREARDAAMRHTAEAAERVHPLRRQGDDDTNSYYDLETGAVNEEMLSTYIQVTSALLDKPVSEADGAVTRWRLLLGALCDFVFASLTPENTRADTSVSAGALRSVLEQRFAEDPDLAILRQELADAFDLRNVVQTQEDGDHRPANYRVSQLFKRMAPHLSVDGDTYPYTEANEEHIRVVATPSALEEEVNAAFRQAMRGYDDFEWVPTGDANRIDACHIVHGLPLVQLRSMPDLYRHYAGGEFDRRTLHVQADWADFAEVYIPAAGADVLRELGPGQARASRRRSPGNGPIA
;
A
#
# COMPACT_ATOMS: atom_id res chain seq x y z
N MET A 1 42.16 8.81 -23.86
CA MET A 1 42.09 7.93 -22.67
C MET A 1 40.76 8.11 -21.93
N THR A 2 40.26 9.33 -21.83
CA THR A 2 38.92 9.71 -21.32
C THR A 2 37.75 9.07 -22.08
N ASP A 3 37.78 8.99 -23.42
CA ASP A 3 36.67 8.39 -24.19
C ASP A 3 36.54 6.87 -24.00
N LYS A 4 37.66 6.15 -23.84
CA LYS A 4 37.63 4.72 -23.53
C LYS A 4 37.06 4.45 -22.15
N LEU A 5 37.47 5.24 -21.14
CA LEU A 5 36.91 5.16 -19.78
C LEU A 5 35.41 5.50 -19.74
N ARG A 6 34.96 6.45 -20.56
CA ARG A 6 33.53 6.81 -20.68
C ARG A 6 32.73 5.68 -21.33
N ALA A 7 33.24 5.10 -22.41
CA ALA A 7 32.63 3.95 -23.08
C ALA A 7 32.57 2.70 -22.17
N THR A 8 33.63 2.41 -21.42
CA THR A 8 33.65 1.29 -20.46
C THR A 8 32.66 1.50 -19.31
N ARG A 9 32.50 2.74 -18.80
CA ARG A 9 31.47 3.05 -17.80
C ARG A 9 30.07 2.92 -18.37
N GLN A 10 29.83 3.39 -19.59
CA GLN A 10 28.53 3.28 -20.26
C GLN A 10 28.13 1.80 -20.45
N LEU A 11 29.06 0.95 -20.89
CA LEU A 11 28.83 -0.49 -21.00
C LEU A 11 28.52 -1.15 -19.65
N ALA A 12 29.25 -0.79 -18.59
CA ALA A 12 28.98 -1.30 -17.25
C ALA A 12 27.60 -0.86 -16.73
N SER A 13 27.20 0.39 -16.98
CA SER A 13 25.86 0.88 -16.61
C SER A 13 24.74 0.24 -17.41
N ILE A 14 24.97 -0.08 -18.70
CA ILE A 14 24.02 -0.83 -19.53
C ILE A 14 23.85 -2.24 -18.96
N GLN A 15 24.95 -2.94 -18.67
CA GLN A 15 24.91 -4.28 -18.08
C GLN A 15 24.20 -4.29 -16.72
N GLU A 16 24.48 -3.33 -15.85
CA GLU A 16 23.80 -3.21 -14.55
C GLU A 16 22.29 -2.96 -14.70
N ALA A 17 21.87 -2.19 -15.69
CA ALA A 17 20.45 -1.95 -15.97
C ALA A 17 19.76 -3.19 -16.55
N GLU A 18 20.41 -3.91 -17.47
CA GLU A 18 19.92 -5.17 -18.03
C GLU A 18 19.81 -6.27 -16.96
N GLU A 19 20.78 -6.38 -16.05
CA GLU A 19 20.74 -7.30 -14.91
C GLU A 19 19.56 -7.00 -13.97
N ARG A 20 19.15 -5.74 -13.88
CA ARG A 20 17.95 -5.31 -13.14
C ARG A 20 16.66 -5.46 -13.94
N GLY A 21 16.72 -6.02 -15.16
CA GLY A 21 15.57 -6.29 -16.01
C GLY A 21 15.10 -5.11 -16.88
N PHE A 22 15.87 -4.02 -16.97
CA PHE A 22 15.53 -2.87 -17.81
C PHE A 22 16.11 -3.04 -19.22
N PRO A 23 15.28 -3.01 -20.27
CA PRO A 23 15.78 -3.03 -21.65
C PRO A 23 16.46 -1.71 -21.99
N VAL A 24 17.76 -1.72 -22.33
CA VAL A 24 18.51 -0.52 -22.70
C VAL A 24 18.92 -0.55 -24.17
N ALA A 25 18.51 0.46 -24.94
CA ALA A 25 18.99 0.66 -26.30
C ALA A 25 20.37 1.35 -26.27
N ALA A 26 21.44 0.62 -26.60
CA ALA A 26 22.82 1.10 -26.45
C ALA A 26 23.19 2.31 -27.33
N ASP A 27 22.51 2.48 -28.48
CA ASP A 27 22.90 3.43 -29.53
C ASP A 27 21.89 4.58 -29.77
N HIS A 28 20.85 4.70 -28.94
CA HIS A 28 19.81 5.72 -29.12
C HIS A 28 19.58 6.50 -27.83
N GLN A 29 19.74 7.83 -27.89
CA GLN A 29 19.51 8.71 -26.74
C GLN A 29 18.13 9.34 -26.80
N LEU A 30 17.39 9.29 -25.70
CA LEU A 30 16.10 9.98 -25.55
C LEU A 30 16.26 11.15 -24.59
N ILE A 31 16.03 12.37 -25.08
CA ILE A 31 16.27 13.61 -24.35
C ILE A 31 14.96 14.36 -24.16
N TYR A 32 14.61 14.66 -22.91
CA TYR A 32 13.42 15.43 -22.58
C TYR A 32 13.77 16.87 -22.21
N ILE A 33 13.10 17.83 -22.87
CA ILE A 33 13.16 19.24 -22.52
C ILE A 33 11.79 19.62 -21.96
N VAL A 34 11.71 19.75 -20.63
CA VAL A 34 10.46 20.09 -19.93
C VAL A 34 10.50 21.56 -19.51
N SER A 35 9.52 22.34 -19.94
CA SER A 35 9.43 23.77 -19.63
C SER A 35 7.99 24.29 -19.69
N SER A 36 7.77 25.56 -19.39
CA SER A 36 6.51 26.26 -19.65
C SER A 36 6.69 27.27 -20.77
N LEU A 37 5.69 27.42 -21.64
CA LEU A 37 5.72 28.42 -22.72
C LEU A 37 5.24 29.80 -22.27
N CYS A 38 4.85 29.96 -21.01
CA CYS A 38 4.21 31.17 -20.51
C CYS A 38 5.06 31.93 -19.47
N GLY A 39 6.00 31.27 -18.80
CA GLY A 39 6.89 31.85 -17.80
C GLY A 39 8.09 32.57 -18.41
N GLY A 40 8.65 33.56 -17.69
CA GLY A 40 9.75 34.39 -18.23
C GLY A 40 11.04 33.61 -18.53
N THR A 41 11.46 32.72 -17.64
CA THR A 41 12.68 31.92 -17.82
C THR A 41 12.47 30.80 -18.84
N GLY A 42 11.41 30.01 -18.65
CA GLY A 42 11.15 28.82 -19.48
C GLY A 42 10.87 29.17 -20.94
N ALA A 43 9.96 30.11 -21.18
CA ALA A 43 9.63 30.56 -22.53
C ALA A 43 10.78 31.35 -23.17
N GLY A 44 11.61 32.02 -22.37
CA GLY A 44 12.72 32.82 -22.85
C GLY A 44 13.99 32.06 -23.22
N MET A 45 14.09 30.74 -22.92
CA MET A 45 15.30 29.95 -23.21
C MET A 45 15.06 28.60 -23.86
N PHE A 46 13.81 28.13 -24.00
CA PHE A 46 13.57 26.75 -24.46
C PHE A 46 14.08 26.51 -25.89
N LEU A 47 14.01 27.52 -26.78
CA LEU A 47 14.55 27.42 -28.15
C LEU A 47 16.08 27.37 -28.15
N ASP A 48 16.73 28.19 -27.33
CA ASP A 48 18.18 28.20 -27.14
C ASP A 48 18.67 26.82 -26.69
N VAL A 49 18.00 26.24 -25.69
CA VAL A 49 18.30 24.91 -25.16
C VAL A 49 18.06 23.84 -26.22
N ALA A 50 16.93 23.84 -26.90
CA ALA A 50 16.58 22.82 -27.89
C ALA A 50 17.57 22.78 -29.07
N HIS A 51 17.90 23.95 -29.64
CA HIS A 51 18.84 24.02 -30.75
C HIS A 51 20.27 23.67 -30.32
N ARG A 52 20.68 24.07 -29.11
CA ARG A 52 22.00 23.69 -28.59
C ARG A 52 22.10 22.20 -28.34
N VAL A 53 21.10 21.59 -27.70
CA VAL A 53 21.07 20.13 -27.51
C VAL A 53 21.14 19.42 -28.86
N ARG A 54 20.33 19.83 -29.85
CA ARG A 54 20.36 19.24 -31.19
C ARG A 54 21.73 19.35 -31.86
N GLN A 55 22.42 20.47 -31.68
CA GLN A 55 23.77 20.67 -32.21
C GLN A 55 24.77 19.66 -31.63
N GLU A 56 24.71 19.39 -30.32
CA GLU A 56 25.63 18.48 -29.64
C GLU A 56 25.38 17.00 -30.00
N VAL A 57 24.12 16.62 -30.18
CA VAL A 57 23.73 15.19 -30.37
C VAL A 57 23.51 14.79 -31.84
N GLY A 58 23.31 15.76 -32.74
CA GLY A 58 23.03 15.49 -34.15
C GLY A 58 21.74 14.70 -34.36
N SER A 59 21.76 13.74 -35.30
CA SER A 59 20.62 12.84 -35.59
C SER A 59 20.56 11.60 -34.70
N ASN A 60 21.51 11.41 -33.79
CA ASN A 60 21.67 10.17 -33.02
C ASN A 60 20.80 10.13 -31.75
N ALA A 61 19.96 11.15 -31.53
CA ALA A 61 19.10 11.26 -30.37
C ALA A 61 17.69 11.74 -30.77
N SER A 62 16.69 11.22 -30.09
CA SER A 62 15.33 11.77 -30.10
C SER A 62 15.18 12.83 -29.02
N ILE A 63 14.80 14.04 -29.42
CA ILE A 63 14.57 15.17 -28.52
C ILE A 63 13.08 15.44 -28.43
N VAL A 64 12.53 15.31 -27.22
CA VAL A 64 11.12 15.48 -26.89
C VAL A 64 10.93 16.74 -26.06
N GLY A 65 10.22 17.73 -26.60
CA GLY A 65 9.79 18.90 -25.85
C GLY A 65 8.46 18.62 -25.15
N ILE A 66 8.37 18.86 -23.84
CA ILE A 66 7.13 18.81 -23.07
C ILE A 66 6.87 20.18 -22.45
N PHE A 67 5.81 20.83 -22.91
CA PHE A 67 5.57 22.23 -22.64
C PHE A 67 4.24 22.47 -21.94
N LEU A 68 4.31 23.04 -20.73
CA LEU A 68 3.12 23.43 -19.99
C LEU A 68 2.54 24.75 -20.53
N MET A 69 1.23 24.73 -20.76
CA MET A 69 0.44 25.87 -21.22
C MET A 69 -0.05 26.75 -20.05
N PRO A 70 -0.41 28.02 -20.29
CA PRO A 70 -0.86 28.96 -19.25
C PRO A 70 -1.92 28.41 -18.30
N SER A 71 -2.88 27.64 -18.81
CA SER A 71 -4.02 27.09 -18.06
C SER A 71 -3.59 26.25 -16.85
N THR A 72 -2.40 25.64 -16.88
CA THR A 72 -1.85 24.84 -15.78
C THR A 72 -1.41 25.68 -14.57
N PHE A 73 -1.08 26.95 -14.78
CA PHE A 73 -0.59 27.89 -13.75
C PHE A 73 -1.70 28.82 -13.22
N GLU A 74 -2.86 28.83 -13.87
CA GLU A 74 -3.93 29.79 -13.63
C GLU A 74 -4.46 29.82 -12.19
N SER A 75 -4.52 28.67 -11.49
CA SER A 75 -4.96 28.65 -10.09
C SER A 75 -3.93 29.21 -9.10
N GLU A 76 -2.66 29.32 -9.50
CA GLU A 76 -1.58 29.79 -8.64
C GLU A 76 -1.36 31.31 -8.76
N ILE A 77 -1.83 31.90 -9.87
CA ILE A 77 -1.65 33.31 -10.18
C ILE A 77 -2.82 34.12 -9.62
N ARG A 78 -2.51 34.96 -8.62
CA ARG A 78 -3.47 35.85 -7.96
C ARG A 78 -3.79 37.11 -8.75
N SER A 79 -2.86 37.60 -9.58
CA SER A 79 -3.01 38.85 -10.32
C SER A 79 -3.59 38.59 -11.71
N ASP A 80 -4.73 39.23 -12.02
CA ASP A 80 -5.35 39.12 -13.34
C ASP A 80 -4.45 39.66 -14.46
N LEU A 81 -3.69 40.72 -14.19
CA LEU A 81 -2.71 41.26 -15.13
C LEU A 81 -1.62 40.23 -15.44
N GLN A 82 -1.12 39.52 -14.42
CA GLN A 82 -0.15 38.46 -14.63
C GLN A 82 -0.75 37.28 -15.40
N ARG A 83 -2.02 36.92 -15.12
CA ARG A 83 -2.74 35.86 -15.85
C ARG A 83 -2.83 36.19 -17.35
N ARG A 84 -3.23 37.42 -17.70
CA ARG A 84 -3.28 37.87 -19.09
C ARG A 84 -1.89 37.95 -19.73
N ARG A 85 -0.87 38.37 -18.97
CA ARG A 85 0.52 38.42 -19.45
C ARG A 85 1.07 37.05 -19.81
N ILE A 86 0.86 36.04 -18.96
CA ILE A 86 1.38 34.68 -19.26
C ILE A 86 0.68 34.07 -20.48
N GLN A 87 -0.60 34.41 -20.73
CA GLN A 87 -1.32 33.99 -21.93
C GLN A 87 -0.75 34.68 -23.18
N ALA A 88 -0.47 35.98 -23.12
CA ALA A 88 0.19 36.71 -24.21
C ALA A 88 1.60 36.20 -24.51
N ASN A 89 2.40 35.89 -23.47
CA ASN A 89 3.72 35.27 -23.60
C ASN A 89 3.63 33.89 -24.29
N ALA A 90 2.66 33.06 -23.91
CA ALA A 90 2.50 31.74 -24.51
C ALA A 90 2.16 31.80 -25.99
N TYR A 91 1.34 32.76 -26.41
CA TYR A 91 1.10 32.98 -27.83
C TYR A 91 2.38 33.36 -28.57
N ALA A 92 3.18 34.28 -28.01
CA ALA A 92 4.47 34.67 -28.59
C ALA A 92 5.42 33.46 -28.71
N ALA A 93 5.58 32.67 -27.65
CA ALA A 93 6.43 31.48 -27.66
C ALA A 93 5.96 30.41 -28.65
N LEU A 94 4.64 30.19 -28.81
CA LEU A 94 4.10 29.29 -29.84
C LEU A 94 4.37 29.79 -31.26
N LYS A 95 4.30 31.11 -31.47
CA LYS A 95 4.62 31.76 -32.74
C LYS A 95 6.10 31.57 -33.11
N GLU A 96 7.00 31.80 -32.15
CA GLU A 96 8.44 31.55 -32.30
C GLU A 96 8.72 30.07 -32.58
N LEU A 97 8.12 29.16 -31.81
CA LEU A 97 8.27 27.71 -31.98
C LEU A 97 7.81 27.24 -33.37
N ASN A 98 6.65 27.69 -33.84
CA ASN A 98 6.14 27.33 -35.17
C ASN A 98 7.12 27.79 -36.26
N HIS A 99 7.59 29.04 -36.17
CA HIS A 99 8.51 29.62 -37.15
C HIS A 99 9.84 28.86 -37.25
N PHE A 100 10.50 28.62 -36.12
CA PHE A 100 11.82 27.98 -36.12
C PHE A 100 11.77 26.48 -36.39
N HIS A 101 10.65 25.83 -36.09
CA HIS A 101 10.46 24.43 -36.46
C HIS A 101 10.22 24.24 -37.97
N GLU A 102 9.53 25.19 -38.61
CA GLU A 102 9.30 25.20 -40.07
C GLU A 102 10.57 25.58 -40.84
N ASN A 103 11.26 26.66 -40.45
CA ASN A 103 12.37 27.23 -41.22
C ASN A 103 13.77 26.73 -40.81
N GLN A 104 13.94 26.22 -39.58
CA GLN A 104 15.20 25.67 -39.03
C GLN A 104 16.40 26.63 -39.10
N ASP A 105 16.15 27.95 -39.14
CA ASP A 105 17.16 28.99 -39.35
C ASP A 105 17.53 29.77 -38.07
N PHE A 106 17.30 29.15 -36.90
CA PHE A 106 17.62 29.74 -35.59
C PHE A 106 19.11 30.10 -35.49
N LYS A 107 19.39 31.37 -35.19
CA LYS A 107 20.73 31.91 -35.02
C LYS A 107 20.82 32.70 -33.73
N ALA A 108 21.69 32.26 -32.85
CA ALA A 108 22.00 32.95 -31.60
C ALA A 108 23.52 33.06 -31.42
N LEU A 109 23.98 34.17 -30.83
CA LEU A 109 25.37 34.37 -30.40
C LEU A 109 25.36 34.74 -28.92
N TYR A 110 25.77 33.80 -28.07
CA TYR A 110 25.82 34.06 -26.63
C TYR A 110 27.13 34.75 -26.24
N PRO A 111 27.15 35.54 -25.15
CA PRO A 111 28.34 36.30 -24.73
C PRO A 111 29.61 35.47 -24.52
N SER A 112 29.48 34.19 -24.20
CA SER A 112 30.59 33.26 -24.00
C SER A 112 31.13 32.66 -25.30
N GLU A 113 30.51 32.93 -26.45
CA GLU A 113 30.81 32.28 -27.72
C GLU A 113 31.42 33.25 -28.74
N LYS A 114 32.33 32.73 -29.58
CA LYS A 114 33.03 33.53 -30.60
C LYS A 114 32.33 33.52 -31.96
N THR A 115 31.48 32.54 -32.18
CA THR A 115 30.76 32.30 -33.43
C THR A 115 29.30 31.99 -33.09
N PRO A 116 28.35 32.44 -33.92
CA PRO A 116 26.95 32.11 -33.71
C PRO A 116 26.74 30.60 -33.78
N MET A 117 25.68 30.12 -33.13
CA MET A 117 25.25 28.74 -33.22
C MET A 117 25.09 28.36 -34.71
N PRO A 118 25.73 27.28 -35.19
CA PRO A 118 25.58 26.83 -36.56
C PRO A 118 24.14 26.33 -36.76
N THR A 119 23.58 26.60 -37.93
CA THR A 119 22.27 26.07 -38.32
C THR A 119 22.33 24.55 -38.41
N THR A 120 21.39 23.87 -37.75
CA THR A 120 21.27 22.42 -37.77
C THR A 120 20.50 21.97 -39.01
N LYS A 121 20.87 20.84 -39.61
CA LYS A 121 20.11 20.23 -40.72
C LYS A 121 18.86 19.47 -40.25
N TYR A 122 18.70 19.33 -38.94
CA TYR A 122 17.65 18.57 -38.29
C TYR A 122 16.80 19.51 -37.45
N ARG A 123 15.53 19.15 -37.27
CA ARG A 123 14.60 19.84 -36.36
C ARG A 123 15.17 19.85 -34.94
N ALA A 124 15.01 20.97 -34.23
CA ALA A 124 15.46 21.09 -32.84
C ALA A 124 14.74 20.10 -31.91
N LEU A 125 13.46 19.84 -32.18
CA LEU A 125 12.62 18.90 -31.44
C LEU A 125 12.02 17.89 -32.44
N ASP A 126 12.09 16.61 -32.11
CA ASP A 126 11.43 15.56 -32.90
C ASP A 126 9.95 15.46 -32.51
N ARG A 127 9.64 15.70 -31.24
CA ARG A 127 8.29 15.65 -30.68
C ARG A 127 8.02 16.83 -29.79
N ILE A 128 6.80 17.33 -29.85
CA ILE A 128 6.37 18.48 -29.05
C ILE A 128 5.03 18.15 -28.41
N PHE A 129 5.06 17.97 -27.09
CA PHE A 129 3.88 17.78 -26.27
C PHE A 129 3.45 19.10 -25.65
N LEU A 130 2.17 19.45 -25.79
CA LEU A 130 1.56 20.54 -25.03
C LEU A 130 0.68 19.96 -23.93
N VAL A 131 0.75 20.55 -22.74
CA VAL A 131 -0.03 20.14 -21.57
C VAL A 131 -0.88 21.30 -21.08
N GLU A 132 -2.18 21.17 -21.22
CA GLU A 132 -3.20 22.03 -20.64
C GLU A 132 -3.80 21.46 -19.36
N ARG A 133 -4.39 22.34 -18.57
CA ARG A 133 -5.10 21.94 -17.35
C ARG A 133 -6.34 21.08 -17.66
N THR A 134 -7.06 21.43 -18.70
CA THR A 134 -8.33 20.80 -19.07
C THR A 134 -8.09 19.86 -20.24
N ASN A 135 -8.52 18.61 -20.12
CA ASN A 135 -8.42 17.64 -21.21
C ASN A 135 -9.59 17.77 -22.21
N ALA A 136 -9.53 16.98 -23.29
CA ALA A 136 -10.56 16.96 -24.34
C ALA A 136 -11.99 16.67 -23.80
N ASP A 137 -12.10 15.86 -22.75
CA ASP A 137 -13.37 15.50 -22.08
C ASP A 137 -13.88 16.59 -21.11
N GLY A 138 -13.17 17.71 -20.95
CA GLY A 138 -13.52 18.79 -20.03
C GLY A 138 -13.12 18.55 -18.57
N ARG A 139 -12.33 17.52 -18.27
CA ARG A 139 -11.81 17.27 -16.92
C ARG A 139 -10.58 18.10 -16.66
N THR A 140 -10.48 18.62 -15.44
CA THR A 140 -9.45 19.58 -15.06
C THR A 140 -8.49 18.99 -14.03
N LEU A 141 -7.20 19.23 -14.24
CA LEU A 141 -6.19 19.03 -13.20
C LEU A 141 -6.46 20.02 -12.06
N SER A 142 -6.36 19.55 -10.82
CA SER A 142 -6.67 20.36 -9.63
C SER A 142 -5.57 21.38 -9.32
N SER A 143 -4.32 21.05 -9.65
CA SER A 143 -3.13 21.87 -9.38
C SER A 143 -2.04 21.63 -10.42
N LYS A 144 -1.06 22.55 -10.48
CA LYS A 144 0.15 22.40 -11.30
C LYS A 144 0.92 21.12 -10.97
N LYS A 145 0.98 20.76 -9.69
CA LYS A 145 1.65 19.53 -9.21
C LYS A 145 1.11 18.29 -9.93
N GLN A 146 -0.19 18.23 -10.22
CA GLN A 146 -0.75 17.10 -10.98
C GLN A 146 -0.25 17.07 -12.43
N ALA A 147 -0.09 18.22 -13.08
CA ALA A 147 0.49 18.27 -14.43
C ALA A 147 1.97 17.80 -14.41
N GLU A 148 2.76 18.27 -13.43
CA GLU A 148 4.15 17.83 -13.24
C GLU A 148 4.25 16.33 -13.01
N GLN A 149 3.33 15.77 -12.20
CA GLN A 149 3.25 14.34 -11.92
C GLN A 149 2.87 13.52 -13.17
N MET A 150 1.93 14.00 -13.98
CA MET A 150 1.57 13.36 -15.25
C MET A 150 2.76 13.32 -16.21
N ILE A 151 3.49 14.43 -16.32
CA ILE A 151 4.70 14.54 -17.15
C ILE A 151 5.77 13.57 -16.65
N ALA A 152 6.02 13.54 -15.34
CA ALA A 152 6.99 12.62 -14.74
C ALA A 152 6.60 11.16 -15.01
N HIS A 153 5.31 10.83 -14.91
CA HIS A 153 4.80 9.49 -15.19
C HIS A 153 4.97 9.11 -16.66
N LEU A 154 4.66 10.00 -17.61
CA LEU A 154 4.95 9.75 -19.03
C LEU A 154 6.44 9.48 -19.26
N ILE A 155 7.32 10.33 -18.72
CA ILE A 155 8.78 10.15 -18.87
C ILE A 155 9.19 8.79 -18.31
N HIS A 156 8.67 8.40 -17.14
CA HIS A 156 8.93 7.09 -16.56
C HIS A 156 8.47 5.95 -17.49
N LEU A 157 7.25 6.02 -18.04
CA LEU A 157 6.71 5.02 -18.96
C LEU A 157 7.53 4.91 -20.26
N MET A 158 8.03 6.04 -20.76
CA MET A 158 8.83 6.11 -21.99
C MET A 158 10.34 5.89 -21.78
N SER A 159 10.82 5.69 -20.55
CA SER A 159 12.26 5.52 -20.28
C SER A 159 12.60 4.26 -19.48
N MET A 160 11.77 3.90 -18.50
CA MET A 160 12.08 2.85 -17.52
C MET A 160 11.05 1.73 -17.49
N SER A 161 9.89 1.88 -18.13
CA SER A 161 8.83 0.87 -18.12
C SER A 161 8.97 -0.13 -19.26
N HIS A 162 8.40 -1.32 -19.07
CA HIS A 162 8.16 -2.32 -20.11
C HIS A 162 7.33 -1.77 -21.30
N LEU A 163 6.59 -0.67 -21.10
CA LEU A 163 5.84 0.01 -22.16
C LEU A 163 6.74 0.75 -23.16
N ASN A 164 7.97 1.10 -22.77
CA ASN A 164 8.86 1.96 -23.56
C ASN A 164 9.06 1.45 -25.00
N GLN A 165 9.47 0.19 -25.15
CA GLN A 165 9.73 -0.40 -26.48
C GLN A 165 8.50 -0.36 -27.38
N ARG A 166 7.31 -0.58 -26.80
CA ARG A 166 6.07 -0.58 -27.57
C ARG A 166 5.63 0.83 -27.94
N ILE A 167 5.68 1.77 -26.99
CA ILE A 167 5.38 3.18 -27.25
C ILE A 167 6.32 3.70 -28.35
N LEU A 168 7.63 3.54 -28.21
CA LEU A 168 8.61 3.98 -29.21
C LEU A 168 8.40 3.30 -30.57
N GLY A 169 8.09 2.00 -30.61
CA GLY A 169 7.85 1.28 -31.85
C GLY A 169 6.64 1.79 -32.63
N LEU A 170 5.55 2.13 -31.92
CA LEU A 170 4.37 2.75 -32.53
C LEU A 170 4.68 4.19 -32.98
N ASP A 171 5.45 4.90 -32.17
CA ASP A 171 5.80 6.31 -32.35
C ASP A 171 6.80 6.54 -33.51
N VAL A 172 7.65 5.57 -33.85
CA VAL A 172 8.50 5.62 -35.05
C VAL A 172 7.66 5.62 -36.33
N ASN A 173 6.64 4.76 -36.41
CA ASN A 173 5.76 4.67 -37.57
C ASN A 173 5.07 6.02 -37.83
N VAL A 174 4.59 6.66 -36.75
CA VAL A 174 3.97 7.99 -36.78
C VAL A 174 4.93 9.03 -37.35
N THR A 175 6.17 9.05 -36.87
CA THR A 175 7.16 10.03 -37.33
C THR A 175 7.57 9.83 -38.80
N GLU A 176 7.69 8.58 -39.27
CA GLU A 176 8.05 8.28 -40.66
C GLU A 176 6.94 8.67 -41.64
N GLU A 177 5.68 8.32 -41.34
CA GLU A 177 4.52 8.67 -42.17
C GLU A 177 4.38 10.20 -42.31
N ARG A 178 4.48 10.93 -41.19
CA ARG A 178 4.38 12.40 -41.18
C ARG A 178 5.54 13.10 -41.88
N THR A 179 6.76 12.56 -41.74
CA THR A 179 7.93 13.14 -42.42
C THR A 179 7.79 13.01 -43.94
N ALA A 180 7.19 11.92 -44.42
CA ALA A 180 6.89 11.73 -45.84
C ALA A 180 5.81 12.71 -46.36
N GLU A 181 4.78 13.00 -45.56
CA GLU A 181 3.71 13.95 -45.93
C GLU A 181 4.18 15.42 -46.00
N VAL A 182 5.08 15.82 -45.10
CA VAL A 182 5.64 17.18 -45.08
C VAL A 182 6.62 17.41 -46.25
N ALA A 183 7.28 16.37 -46.75
CA ALA A 183 8.14 16.50 -47.93
C ALA A 183 7.35 16.83 -49.21
N ASP A 184 6.05 16.50 -49.26
CA ASP A 184 5.18 16.68 -50.42
C ASP A 184 4.23 17.90 -50.27
N SER A 185 4.15 18.50 -49.06
CA SER A 185 3.22 19.60 -48.76
C SER A 185 3.87 20.76 -47.98
N HIS A 186 3.60 22.00 -48.40
CA HIS A 186 3.98 23.23 -47.67
C HIS A 186 3.03 23.42 -46.46
N GLN A 187 3.11 22.54 -45.45
CA GLN A 187 2.33 22.71 -44.23
C GLN A 187 2.81 23.96 -43.48
N ARG A 188 1.98 25.01 -43.48
CA ARG A 188 2.26 26.31 -42.82
C ARG A 188 2.17 26.28 -41.29
N TYR A 189 1.70 25.18 -40.70
CA TYR A 189 1.40 25.08 -39.27
C TYR A 189 1.86 23.75 -38.67
N LEU A 190 2.40 23.83 -37.46
CA LEU A 190 2.92 22.70 -36.71
C LEU A 190 1.79 21.84 -36.12
N SER A 191 1.95 20.52 -36.24
CA SER A 191 1.14 19.54 -35.51
C SER A 191 1.81 19.17 -34.19
N TYR A 192 1.05 19.26 -33.11
CA TYR A 192 1.51 18.96 -31.76
C TYR A 192 1.04 17.58 -31.31
N SER A 193 1.60 17.15 -30.19
CA SER A 193 1.20 15.95 -29.49
C SER A 193 0.59 16.31 -28.14
N ALA A 194 -0.29 15.46 -27.66
CA ALA A 194 -0.84 15.53 -26.32
C ALA A 194 -0.83 14.14 -25.71
N PHE A 195 -0.92 14.07 -24.40
CA PHE A 195 -0.94 12.79 -23.72
C PHE A 195 -1.76 12.83 -22.44
N SER A 196 -2.03 11.64 -21.94
CA SER A 196 -2.49 11.39 -20.59
C SER A 196 -1.89 10.09 -20.09
N THR A 197 -1.69 10.02 -18.79
CA THR A 197 -1.29 8.79 -18.11
C THR A 197 -2.26 8.52 -16.96
N SER A 198 -2.51 7.25 -16.69
CA SER A 198 -3.24 6.83 -15.52
C SER A 198 -2.69 5.51 -15.02
N ALA A 199 -2.87 5.24 -13.75
CA ALA A 199 -2.48 3.96 -13.18
C ALA A 199 -3.50 3.49 -12.15
N LEU A 200 -3.60 2.18 -12.01
CA LEU A 200 -4.35 1.50 -10.97
C LEU A 200 -3.33 0.73 -10.13
N VAL A 201 -3.27 1.03 -8.83
CA VAL A 201 -2.20 0.53 -7.94
C VAL A 201 -2.78 -0.15 -6.72
N MET A 202 -2.23 -1.32 -6.39
CA MET A 202 -2.53 -2.07 -5.18
C MET A 202 -1.72 -1.50 -4.00
N PRO A 203 -2.36 -1.03 -2.91
CA PRO A 203 -1.65 -0.48 -1.76
C PRO A 203 -1.16 -1.58 -0.81
N GLN A 204 -0.31 -2.49 -1.29
CA GLN A 204 0.12 -3.70 -0.56
C GLN A 204 0.66 -3.39 0.86
N LYS A 205 1.45 -2.33 1.03
CA LYS A 205 2.02 -1.97 2.33
C LYS A 205 0.94 -1.50 3.32
N ALA A 206 -0.01 -0.68 2.87
CA ALA A 206 -1.09 -0.19 3.71
C ALA A 206 -2.04 -1.33 4.11
N LEU A 207 -2.34 -2.22 3.16
CA LEU A 207 -3.06 -3.46 3.38
C LEU A 207 -2.38 -4.33 4.44
N TRP A 208 -1.08 -4.62 4.27
CA TRP A 208 -0.32 -5.40 5.25
C TRP A 208 -0.38 -4.81 6.67
N ARG A 209 -0.20 -3.48 6.80
CA ARG A 209 -0.31 -2.79 8.10
C ARG A 209 -1.70 -2.93 8.71
N TYR A 210 -2.74 -2.82 7.89
CA TYR A 210 -4.11 -3.02 8.33
C TYR A 210 -4.31 -4.44 8.86
N PHE A 211 -3.89 -5.48 8.12
CA PHE A 211 -4.02 -6.87 8.56
C PHE A 211 -3.22 -7.17 9.82
N ALA A 212 -1.97 -6.71 9.89
CA ALA A 212 -1.15 -6.88 11.09
C ALA A 212 -1.82 -6.24 12.33
N SER A 213 -2.46 -5.08 12.16
CA SER A 213 -3.20 -4.41 13.22
C SER A 213 -4.47 -5.20 13.61
N VAL A 214 -5.20 -5.75 12.64
CA VAL A 214 -6.40 -6.57 12.88
C VAL A 214 -6.04 -7.86 13.61
N ALA A 215 -5.00 -8.57 13.15
CA ALA A 215 -4.50 -9.78 13.80
C ALA A 215 -4.02 -9.49 15.23
N SER A 216 -3.36 -8.34 15.46
CA SER A 216 -2.98 -7.90 16.80
C SER A 216 -4.19 -7.72 17.71
N TYR A 217 -5.24 -7.05 17.21
CA TYR A 217 -6.48 -6.85 17.95
C TYR A 217 -7.16 -8.19 18.29
N TRP A 218 -7.31 -9.09 17.31
CA TRP A 218 -7.89 -10.42 17.54
C TRP A 218 -7.09 -11.23 18.55
N ALA A 219 -5.76 -11.14 18.53
CA ALA A 219 -4.93 -11.90 19.44
C ALA A 219 -5.02 -11.37 20.88
N ILE A 220 -5.11 -10.05 21.05
CA ILE A 220 -5.37 -9.44 22.36
C ILE A 220 -6.74 -9.86 22.89
N GLU A 221 -7.78 -9.84 22.04
CA GLU A 221 -9.13 -10.29 22.41
C GLU A 221 -9.15 -11.77 22.83
N ALA A 222 -8.46 -12.64 22.08
CA ALA A 222 -8.33 -14.05 22.41
C ALA A 222 -7.56 -14.28 23.73
N LEU A 223 -6.51 -13.48 24.00
CA LEU A 223 -5.79 -13.53 25.28
C LEU A 223 -6.66 -13.08 26.46
N LEU A 224 -7.56 -12.11 26.26
CA LEU A 224 -8.45 -11.62 27.31
C LEU A 224 -9.59 -12.61 27.61
N THR A 225 -10.25 -13.12 26.57
CA THR A 225 -11.53 -13.85 26.70
C THR A 225 -11.44 -15.35 26.43
N GLY A 226 -10.32 -15.84 25.90
CA GLY A 226 -10.19 -17.22 25.42
C GLY A 226 -10.82 -17.43 24.03
N GLU A 227 -10.53 -18.58 23.40
CA GLU A 227 -11.18 -18.98 22.16
C GLU A 227 -12.58 -19.54 22.48
N GLY A 228 -13.62 -18.86 21.99
CA GLY A 228 -15.00 -19.01 22.43
C GLY A 228 -15.55 -20.45 22.51
N GLY A 229 -16.01 -20.81 23.71
CA GLY A 229 -17.06 -21.79 23.97
C GLY A 229 -18.19 -21.10 24.73
N GLY A 230 -19.44 -21.55 24.60
CA GLY A 230 -20.55 -21.00 25.39
C GLY A 230 -20.24 -21.10 26.89
N GLU A 231 -20.62 -20.10 27.69
CA GLU A 231 -20.25 -19.93 29.11
C GLU A 231 -20.40 -21.23 29.92
N ASP A 232 -21.52 -21.94 29.76
CA ASP A 232 -21.81 -23.20 30.48
C ASP A 232 -20.85 -24.36 30.13
N SER A 233 -20.30 -24.38 28.91
CA SER A 233 -19.35 -25.42 28.48
C SER A 233 -17.93 -25.16 28.98
N VAL A 234 -17.54 -23.88 29.05
CA VAL A 234 -16.19 -23.47 29.44
C VAL A 234 -15.96 -23.68 30.93
N GLU A 235 -16.94 -23.36 31.78
CA GLU A 235 -16.81 -23.58 33.23
C GLU A 235 -16.65 -25.08 33.56
N SER A 236 -17.43 -25.94 32.90
CA SER A 236 -17.34 -27.40 33.10
C SER A 236 -15.98 -27.96 32.69
N GLN A 237 -15.38 -27.42 31.63
CA GLN A 237 -14.04 -27.79 31.17
C GLN A 237 -12.96 -27.28 32.14
N LEU A 238 -12.98 -25.99 32.48
CA LEU A 238 -12.05 -25.40 33.46
C LEU A 238 -12.14 -26.08 34.83
N TRP A 239 -13.33 -26.54 35.22
CA TRP A 239 -13.49 -27.33 36.44
C TRP A 239 -12.76 -28.67 36.35
N THR A 240 -12.82 -29.33 35.18
CA THR A 240 -12.10 -30.59 34.94
C THR A 240 -10.58 -30.36 35.00
N GLU A 241 -10.08 -29.31 34.36
CA GLU A 241 -8.66 -28.92 34.41
C GLU A 241 -8.22 -28.63 35.86
N TYR A 242 -9.02 -27.86 36.61
CA TYR A 242 -8.76 -27.62 38.03
C TYR A 242 -8.71 -28.93 38.85
N LEU A 243 -9.59 -29.90 38.58
CA LEU A 243 -9.57 -31.19 39.27
C LEU A 243 -8.27 -31.95 38.99
N THR A 244 -7.81 -31.96 37.75
CA THR A 244 -6.52 -32.55 37.33
C THR A 244 -5.37 -31.89 38.06
N LEU A 245 -5.28 -30.54 38.00
CA LEU A 245 -4.28 -29.76 38.70
C LEU A 245 -4.25 -30.06 40.20
N ARG A 246 -5.42 -30.10 40.83
CA ARG A 246 -5.55 -30.44 42.24
C ARG A 246 -4.94 -31.82 42.53
N ASP A 247 -5.22 -32.81 41.69
CA ASP A 247 -4.86 -34.20 41.96
C ASP A 247 -3.35 -34.40 41.73
N GLU A 248 -2.75 -33.67 40.77
CA GLU A 248 -1.29 -33.56 40.60
C GLU A 248 -0.63 -32.88 41.81
N LEU A 249 -1.16 -31.74 42.25
CA LEU A 249 -0.68 -31.07 43.45
C LEU A 249 -0.74 -32.01 44.66
N LYS A 250 -1.86 -32.72 44.88
CA LYS A 250 -1.99 -33.72 45.96
C LYS A 250 -0.92 -34.81 45.87
N ALA A 251 -0.62 -35.30 44.68
CA ALA A 251 0.44 -36.29 44.50
C ALA A 251 1.80 -35.72 44.89
N GLU A 252 2.09 -34.46 44.52
CA GLU A 252 3.32 -33.77 44.90
C GLU A 252 3.41 -33.56 46.43
N PHE A 253 2.33 -33.07 47.06
CA PHE A 253 2.25 -32.89 48.50
C PHE A 253 2.51 -34.18 49.28
N THR A 254 2.00 -35.31 48.78
CA THR A 254 2.14 -36.62 49.44
C THR A 254 3.61 -37.02 49.64
N ARG A 255 4.52 -36.57 48.76
CA ARG A 255 5.96 -36.84 48.86
C ARG A 255 6.61 -36.29 50.13
N TYR A 256 6.05 -35.20 50.69
CA TYR A 256 6.59 -34.50 51.86
C TYR A 256 5.90 -34.88 53.17
N GLN A 257 4.82 -35.67 53.12
CA GLN A 257 4.03 -36.06 54.30
C GLN A 257 4.61 -37.23 55.10
N MET A 258 5.62 -37.93 54.59
CA MET A 258 6.05 -39.23 55.12
C MET A 258 6.95 -39.14 56.36
N THR A 259 7.88 -38.20 56.42
CA THR A 259 8.79 -38.08 57.59
C THR A 259 8.91 -36.64 58.10
N ALA A 260 9.33 -36.48 59.37
CA ALA A 260 9.62 -35.16 59.94
C ALA A 260 10.82 -34.48 59.27
N VAL A 261 11.70 -35.26 58.63
CA VAL A 261 12.86 -34.75 57.89
C VAL A 261 12.41 -34.11 56.58
N ASP A 262 11.50 -34.77 55.85
CA ASP A 262 10.98 -34.26 54.56
C ASP A 262 10.19 -32.97 54.75
N LEU A 263 9.39 -32.89 55.81
CA LEU A 263 8.61 -31.69 56.16
C LEU A 263 9.49 -30.51 56.55
N LYS A 264 10.59 -30.79 57.26
CA LYS A 264 11.55 -29.77 57.64
C LYS A 264 12.37 -29.30 56.44
N ALA A 265 12.74 -30.22 55.54
CA ALA A 265 13.39 -29.89 54.28
C ALA A 265 12.50 -29.00 53.40
N LEU A 266 11.19 -29.29 53.31
CA LEU A 266 10.23 -28.43 52.62
C LEU A 266 10.14 -27.05 53.24
N ALA A 267 10.03 -26.96 54.57
CA ALA A 267 9.96 -25.68 55.27
C ALA A 267 11.27 -24.86 55.11
N GLU A 268 12.42 -25.53 55.11
CA GLU A 268 13.73 -24.90 54.85
C GLU A 268 13.86 -24.45 53.39
N ASP A 269 13.39 -25.24 52.42
CA ASP A 269 13.39 -24.89 50.98
C ASP A 269 12.47 -23.69 50.71
N VAL A 270 11.25 -23.71 51.25
CA VAL A 270 10.32 -22.58 51.18
C VAL A 270 10.92 -21.33 51.84
N ALA A 271 11.60 -21.47 52.98
CA ALA A 271 12.26 -20.34 53.64
C ALA A 271 13.47 -19.80 52.84
N GLN A 272 14.24 -20.67 52.18
CA GLN A 272 15.38 -20.28 51.34
C GLN A 272 14.95 -19.56 50.06
N ASN A 273 13.80 -19.94 49.50
CA ASN A 273 13.24 -19.38 48.27
C ASN A 273 12.24 -18.24 48.53
N GLU A 274 12.47 -17.42 49.57
CA GLU A 274 11.63 -16.26 49.92
C GLU A 274 10.14 -16.58 50.12
N GLY A 275 9.81 -17.77 50.62
CA GLY A 275 8.44 -18.25 50.79
C GLY A 275 7.87 -18.98 49.56
N ARG A 276 8.68 -19.28 48.54
CA ARG A 276 8.21 -19.99 47.34
C ARG A 276 8.51 -21.48 47.42
N TRP A 277 7.52 -22.30 47.11
CA TRP A 277 7.74 -23.73 46.88
C TRP A 277 7.88 -24.00 45.38
N LEU A 278 9.08 -24.38 44.93
CA LEU A 278 9.39 -24.55 43.51
C LEU A 278 8.54 -25.66 42.84
N GLY A 279 8.26 -26.76 43.55
CA GLY A 279 7.44 -27.85 43.02
C GLY A 279 5.99 -27.43 42.75
N PHE A 280 5.38 -26.68 43.68
CA PHE A 280 4.06 -26.10 43.47
C PHE A 280 4.08 -25.03 42.37
N ALA A 281 5.11 -24.16 42.39
CA ALA A 281 5.23 -23.09 41.43
C ALA A 281 5.33 -23.64 39.99
N ALA A 282 6.10 -24.71 39.78
CA ALA A 282 6.25 -25.39 38.50
C ALA A 282 4.93 -26.00 38.01
N ILE A 283 4.25 -26.81 38.85
CA ILE A 283 2.99 -27.48 38.47
C ILE A 283 1.92 -26.45 38.09
N VAL A 284 1.73 -25.40 38.90
CA VAL A 284 0.73 -24.37 38.59
C VAL A 284 1.15 -23.53 37.38
N SER A 285 2.45 -23.24 37.21
CA SER A 285 2.95 -22.52 36.04
C SER A 285 2.75 -23.30 34.73
N ASP A 286 2.98 -24.61 34.76
CA ASP A 286 2.78 -25.49 33.60
C ASP A 286 1.29 -25.55 33.22
N GLU A 287 0.41 -25.63 34.21
CA GLU A 287 -1.04 -25.59 33.99
C GLU A 287 -1.51 -24.21 33.49
N MET A 288 -0.99 -23.12 34.06
CA MET A 288 -1.28 -21.78 33.54
C MET A 288 -0.82 -21.63 32.08
N ARG A 289 0.34 -22.20 31.73
CA ARG A 289 0.85 -22.17 30.35
C ARG A 289 -0.02 -23.01 29.40
N SER A 290 -0.55 -24.14 29.85
CA SER A 290 -1.41 -25.02 29.03
C SER A 290 -2.77 -24.38 28.72
N LEU A 291 -3.33 -23.62 29.68
CA LEU A 291 -4.66 -23.02 29.56
C LEU A 291 -4.68 -21.71 28.79
N LEU A 292 -3.61 -20.93 28.86
CA LEU A 292 -3.55 -19.58 28.30
C LEU A 292 -3.93 -19.50 26.79
N PRO A 293 -3.50 -20.42 25.89
CA PRO A 293 -3.88 -20.38 24.49
C PRO A 293 -5.37 -20.64 24.23
N THR A 294 -6.04 -21.39 25.10
CA THR A 294 -7.42 -21.84 24.89
C THR A 294 -8.42 -20.98 25.66
N TYR A 295 -8.13 -20.67 26.93
CA TYR A 295 -9.05 -20.01 27.84
C TYR A 295 -8.62 -18.59 28.22
N GLY A 296 -7.49 -18.11 27.67
CA GLY A 296 -6.97 -16.77 27.94
C GLY A 296 -6.70 -16.51 29.44
N LEU A 297 -6.69 -15.23 29.81
CA LEU A 297 -6.55 -14.80 31.20
C LEU A 297 -7.76 -15.19 32.06
N GLN A 298 -8.94 -15.36 31.46
CA GLN A 298 -10.14 -15.81 32.16
C GLN A 298 -9.96 -17.21 32.75
N GLY A 299 -9.35 -18.14 32.00
CA GLY A 299 -9.03 -19.48 32.50
C GLY A 299 -8.01 -19.45 33.64
N LEU A 300 -6.97 -18.61 33.52
CA LEU A 300 -5.98 -18.45 34.59
C LEU A 300 -6.61 -17.89 35.86
N ARG A 301 -7.47 -16.88 35.70
CA ARG A 301 -8.22 -16.29 36.81
C ARG A 301 -9.04 -17.34 37.54
N TYR A 302 -9.75 -18.18 36.78
CA TYR A 302 -10.57 -19.24 37.34
C TYR A 302 -9.73 -20.16 38.23
N ILE A 303 -8.63 -20.70 37.73
CA ILE A 303 -7.80 -21.64 38.49
C ILE A 303 -7.14 -20.97 39.70
N LEU A 304 -6.53 -19.80 39.51
CA LEU A 304 -5.85 -19.09 40.60
C LEU A 304 -6.82 -18.72 41.72
N HIS A 305 -8.02 -18.24 41.36
CA HIS A 305 -9.06 -17.95 42.33
C HIS A 305 -9.48 -19.19 43.11
N ARG A 306 -9.66 -20.34 42.43
CA ARG A 306 -10.00 -21.62 43.09
C ARG A 306 -8.90 -22.12 44.02
N LEU A 307 -7.63 -21.85 43.70
CA LEU A 307 -6.49 -22.14 44.58
C LEU A 307 -6.40 -21.19 45.79
N ALA A 308 -6.92 -19.97 45.69
CA ALA A 308 -6.86 -18.94 46.73
C ALA A 308 -8.00 -18.97 47.76
N LEU A 309 -9.10 -19.71 47.49
CA LEU A 309 -10.28 -19.80 48.37
C LEU A 309 -9.96 -20.30 49.80
N ASP A 310 -10.58 -19.69 50.81
CA ASP A 310 -10.29 -19.93 52.23
C ASP A 310 -11.09 -21.11 52.84
N GLU A 311 -10.64 -21.61 54.00
CA GLU A 311 -11.17 -22.82 54.65
C GLU A 311 -12.66 -22.78 55.02
N ASP A 312 -13.20 -21.58 55.29
CA ASP A 312 -14.61 -21.34 55.64
C ASP A 312 -15.48 -20.94 54.43
N SER A 313 -14.87 -20.65 53.27
CA SER A 313 -15.55 -20.16 52.05
C SER A 313 -15.77 -21.26 50.99
N ALA A 314 -15.48 -22.53 51.34
CA ALA A 314 -15.81 -23.68 50.49
C ALA A 314 -17.33 -23.92 50.34
N GLU A 315 -18.16 -23.13 51.02
CA GLU A 315 -19.54 -22.87 50.66
C GLU A 315 -19.60 -21.58 49.85
N LEU A 316 -19.43 -21.70 48.53
CA LEU A 316 -19.88 -20.66 47.63
C LEU A 316 -20.95 -21.20 46.70
N VAL A 317 -22.17 -20.82 47.08
CA VAL A 317 -23.38 -20.81 46.29
C VAL A 317 -23.12 -20.02 45.01
N ARG A 318 -23.83 -20.41 43.94
CA ARG A 318 -23.92 -19.82 42.60
C ARG A 318 -24.01 -18.28 42.48
N ASP A 319 -24.10 -17.55 43.59
CA ASP A 319 -24.39 -16.12 43.67
C ASP A 319 -23.18 -15.20 43.42
N ASP A 320 -21.93 -15.68 43.55
CA ASP A 320 -20.74 -14.83 43.39
C ASP A 320 -20.36 -14.54 41.92
N LEU A 321 -21.08 -15.13 40.95
CA LEU A 321 -20.90 -14.90 39.52
C LEU A 321 -22.12 -14.28 38.82
N ALA A 322 -23.14 -13.83 39.57
CA ALA A 322 -24.36 -13.28 38.98
C ALA A 322 -24.29 -11.75 38.78
N HIS A 323 -24.33 -11.33 37.51
CA HIS A 323 -24.71 -9.97 37.10
C HIS A 323 -26.01 -9.53 37.82
N PRO A 324 -26.15 -8.26 38.25
CA PRO A 324 -27.32 -7.78 39.00
C PRO A 324 -28.54 -7.69 38.08
N ARG A 325 -29.30 -8.79 37.98
CA ARG A 325 -30.73 -8.91 37.69
C ARG A 325 -31.00 -10.32 37.16
N GLN A 326 -31.45 -11.22 38.06
CA GLN A 326 -32.58 -12.14 37.89
C GLN A 326 -32.45 -13.34 38.85
N SER A 327 -33.51 -13.57 39.60
CA SER A 327 -33.91 -14.83 40.23
C SER A 327 -35.38 -15.04 39.82
N PRO A 328 -36.02 -16.23 39.80
CA PRO A 328 -35.75 -17.40 40.67
C PRO A 328 -35.91 -18.80 39.99
N PHE A 329 -35.76 -19.85 40.81
CA PHE A 329 -35.97 -21.32 40.60
C PHE A 329 -34.73 -22.09 40.08
N GLU A 330 -34.33 -23.25 40.60
CA GLU A 330 -34.96 -24.24 41.51
C GLU A 330 -33.84 -25.09 42.17
N GLU A 331 -34.11 -25.61 43.37
CA GLU A 331 -33.20 -26.40 44.23
C GLU A 331 -32.67 -27.68 43.56
N VAL A 332 -31.33 -27.87 43.52
CA VAL A 332 -30.73 -29.19 43.38
C VAL A 332 -29.56 -29.35 44.35
N SER A 333 -29.72 -30.34 45.23
CA SER A 333 -28.88 -30.82 46.33
C SER A 333 -27.37 -30.52 46.25
N GLU A 334 -26.90 -29.71 47.20
CA GLU A 334 -25.50 -29.49 47.55
C GLU A 334 -24.79 -30.78 47.98
N VAL A 335 -23.70 -31.15 47.29
CA VAL A 335 -22.63 -31.96 47.89
C VAL A 335 -21.51 -31.00 48.28
N LYS A 336 -21.55 -30.55 49.54
CA LYS A 336 -20.52 -29.72 50.18
C LYS A 336 -19.18 -30.43 50.13
N ARG A 337 -18.24 -29.96 49.30
CA ARG A 337 -16.85 -30.44 49.27
C ARG A 337 -15.92 -29.35 49.75
N ALA A 338 -15.15 -29.67 50.78
CA ALA A 338 -14.10 -28.83 51.33
C ALA A 338 -13.03 -28.46 50.27
N GLY A 339 -12.45 -27.25 50.39
CA GLY A 339 -11.36 -26.77 49.51
C GLY A 339 -10.12 -27.67 49.52
N LEU A 340 -9.28 -27.54 48.48
CA LEU A 340 -8.07 -28.36 48.24
C LEU A 340 -7.22 -28.55 49.50
N VAL A 341 -7.01 -27.46 50.22
CA VAL A 341 -6.27 -27.40 51.48
C VAL A 341 -6.81 -28.39 52.51
N LYS A 342 -8.12 -28.40 52.76
CA LYS A 342 -8.74 -29.30 53.73
C LYS A 342 -8.80 -30.75 53.23
N GLN A 343 -8.80 -30.96 51.91
CA GLN A 343 -8.64 -32.29 51.30
C GLN A 343 -7.22 -32.86 51.47
N LEU A 344 -6.18 -32.01 51.48
CA LEU A 344 -4.80 -32.40 51.77
C LEU A 344 -4.60 -32.86 53.23
N PHE A 345 -5.46 -32.39 54.14
CA PHE A 345 -5.44 -32.75 55.56
C PHE A 345 -6.32 -33.96 55.92
N THR A 346 -7.24 -34.39 55.04
CA THR A 346 -8.21 -35.46 55.36
C THR A 346 -7.69 -36.89 55.15
N SER A 347 -6.44 -37.09 54.69
CA SER A 347 -5.77 -38.40 54.78
C SER A 347 -5.08 -38.63 56.14
N ALA A 348 -5.09 -37.66 57.05
CA ALA A 348 -4.45 -37.77 58.37
C ALA A 348 -5.38 -38.31 59.47
N THR A 349 -6.68 -38.44 59.21
CA THR A 349 -7.68 -38.92 60.19
C THR A 349 -7.56 -40.41 60.51
N GLU A 350 -6.96 -41.22 59.64
CA GLU A 350 -6.67 -42.64 59.92
C GLU A 350 -5.40 -42.85 60.77
N LEU A 351 -4.55 -41.83 60.91
CA LEU A 351 -3.32 -41.85 61.73
C LEU A 351 -3.56 -41.41 63.18
N ALA A 352 -4.80 -41.04 63.53
CA ALA A 352 -5.18 -40.50 64.83
C ALA A 352 -5.42 -41.57 65.92
N GLU A 353 -5.51 -42.86 65.57
CA GLU A 353 -6.00 -43.85 66.54
C GLU A 353 -4.94 -44.73 67.23
N ILE A 354 -3.67 -44.68 66.81
CA ILE A 354 -2.68 -45.64 67.31
C ILE A 354 -1.49 -44.93 67.99
N GLU A 355 -1.58 -44.89 69.32
CA GLU A 355 -0.51 -44.72 70.30
C GLU A 355 0.06 -43.30 70.59
N THR A 356 -0.38 -42.75 71.74
CA THR A 356 0.47 -42.20 72.85
C THR A 356 0.96 -40.72 72.84
N ALA A 357 0.07 -39.79 72.51
CA ALA A 357 -0.48 -38.71 73.36
C ALA A 357 0.35 -37.74 74.26
N ARG A 358 1.69 -37.71 74.36
CA ARG A 358 2.34 -36.55 75.06
C ARG A 358 3.68 -36.05 74.54
N GLN A 359 4.61 -36.91 74.13
CA GLN A 359 5.83 -36.46 73.41
C GLN A 359 5.56 -36.14 71.93
N LYS A 360 4.53 -36.75 71.35
CA LYS A 360 4.08 -36.51 69.97
C LYS A 360 3.31 -35.19 69.80
N TRP A 361 2.77 -34.58 70.85
CA TRP A 361 2.01 -33.32 70.72
C TRP A 361 2.89 -32.13 70.33
N LEU A 362 4.13 -32.05 70.87
CA LEU A 362 5.13 -31.06 70.43
C LEU A 362 5.61 -31.33 68.99
N MET A 363 5.75 -32.60 68.58
CA MET A 363 6.05 -32.94 67.18
C MET A 363 4.87 -32.67 66.24
N PHE A 364 3.64 -32.85 66.73
CA PHE A 364 2.41 -32.54 66.01
C PHE A 364 2.24 -31.03 65.85
N GLN A 365 2.47 -30.24 66.91
CA GLN A 365 2.51 -28.77 66.83
C GLN A 365 3.59 -28.30 65.86
N SER A 366 4.83 -28.80 65.98
CA SER A 366 5.90 -28.43 65.05
C SER A 366 5.58 -28.77 63.59
N ARG A 367 4.90 -29.90 63.33
CA ARG A 367 4.44 -30.26 61.98
C ARG A 367 3.28 -29.39 61.52
N LEU A 368 2.33 -29.08 62.41
CA LEU A 368 1.19 -28.22 62.14
C LEU A 368 1.64 -26.79 61.83
N ASP A 369 2.58 -26.25 62.61
CA ASP A 369 3.18 -24.92 62.42
C ASP A 369 3.95 -24.85 61.10
N ALA A 370 4.73 -25.89 60.76
CA ALA A 370 5.45 -25.97 59.48
C ALA A 370 4.48 -26.03 58.28
N TRP A 371 3.38 -26.79 58.41
CA TRP A 371 2.33 -26.84 57.39
C TRP A 371 1.57 -25.53 57.26
N GLN A 372 1.22 -24.87 58.38
CA GLN A 372 0.56 -23.57 58.38
C GLN A 372 1.44 -22.49 57.75
N ALA A 373 2.74 -22.49 58.05
CA ALA A 373 3.71 -21.59 57.43
C ALA A 373 3.83 -21.84 55.91
N THR A 374 3.94 -23.12 55.50
CA THR A 374 4.01 -23.51 54.09
C THR A 374 2.73 -23.12 53.35
N LEU A 375 1.55 -23.37 53.94
CA LEU A 375 0.26 -23.02 53.38
C LEU A 375 0.08 -21.49 53.25
N GLY A 376 0.49 -20.75 54.27
CA GLY A 376 0.50 -19.28 54.23
C GLY A 376 1.37 -18.75 53.09
N ALA A 377 2.52 -19.39 52.86
CA ALA A 377 3.45 -19.04 51.79
C ALA A 377 2.86 -19.36 50.39
N LEU A 378 2.19 -20.52 50.24
CA LEU A 378 1.49 -20.89 48.99
C LEU A 378 0.35 -19.93 48.66
N ARG A 379 -0.46 -19.57 49.65
CA ARG A 379 -1.54 -18.59 49.48
C ARG A 379 -0.98 -17.22 49.10
N ALA A 380 0.13 -16.81 49.71
CA ALA A 380 0.79 -15.56 49.35
C ALA A 380 1.28 -15.61 47.89
N LEU A 381 1.81 -16.74 47.42
CA LEU A 381 2.23 -16.94 46.03
C LEU A 381 1.06 -16.89 45.05
N VAL A 382 -0.05 -17.60 45.32
CA VAL A 382 -1.25 -17.58 44.46
C VAL A 382 -1.85 -16.17 44.41
N ARG A 383 -1.94 -15.46 45.55
CA ARG A 383 -2.38 -14.06 45.59
C ARG A 383 -1.42 -13.10 44.89
N ASP A 384 -0.13 -13.44 44.84
CA ASP A 384 0.83 -12.66 44.04
C ASP A 384 0.54 -12.82 42.56
N TRP A 385 0.30 -14.04 42.07
CA TRP A 385 -0.14 -14.28 40.70
C TRP A 385 -1.49 -13.63 40.38
N GLU A 386 -2.47 -13.66 41.28
CA GLU A 386 -3.74 -12.93 41.07
C GLU A 386 -3.50 -11.42 40.87
N ARG A 387 -2.60 -10.82 41.65
CA ARG A 387 -2.24 -9.40 41.50
C ARG A 387 -1.47 -9.10 40.21
N GLN A 388 -0.56 -9.98 39.80
CA GLN A 388 0.13 -9.84 38.50
C GLN A 388 -0.85 -10.02 37.34
N LEU A 389 -1.79 -10.95 37.48
CA LEU A 389 -2.84 -11.18 36.50
C LEU A 389 -3.76 -9.96 36.35
N ASP A 390 -4.16 -9.33 37.46
CA ASP A 390 -4.92 -8.06 37.44
C ASP A 390 -4.20 -6.98 36.65
N ARG A 391 -2.90 -6.82 36.89
CA ARG A 391 -2.06 -5.83 36.21
C ARG A 391 -1.94 -6.12 34.71
N VAL A 392 -1.64 -7.36 34.33
CA VAL A 392 -1.51 -7.76 32.93
C VAL A 392 -2.85 -7.64 32.18
N GLU A 393 -3.96 -7.94 32.86
CA GLU A 393 -5.29 -7.78 32.31
C GLU A 393 -5.65 -6.30 32.06
N GLU A 394 -5.27 -5.40 32.96
CA GLU A 394 -5.40 -3.94 32.77
C GLU A 394 -4.55 -3.45 31.58
N ASP A 395 -3.26 -3.83 31.55
CA ASP A 395 -2.35 -3.51 30.44
C ASP A 395 -2.90 -4.02 29.09
N LEU A 396 -3.44 -5.25 29.03
CA LEU A 396 -4.03 -5.82 27.81
C LEU A 396 -5.32 -5.11 27.37
N ARG A 397 -6.15 -4.65 28.31
CA ARG A 397 -7.35 -3.85 27.97
C ARG A 397 -6.96 -2.50 27.38
N GLU A 398 -5.95 -1.84 27.93
CA GLU A 398 -5.40 -0.61 27.33
C GLU A 398 -4.78 -0.88 25.96
N ALA A 399 -4.05 -1.98 25.83
CA ALA A 399 -3.46 -2.42 24.56
C ALA A 399 -4.53 -2.73 23.51
N ARG A 400 -5.65 -3.36 23.90
CA ARG A 400 -6.79 -3.61 23.02
C ARG A 400 -7.37 -2.30 22.47
N ASP A 401 -7.65 -1.34 23.36
CA ASP A 401 -8.24 -0.07 22.96
C ASP A 401 -7.29 0.72 22.04
N ALA A 402 -5.97 0.63 22.29
CA ALA A 402 -4.96 1.17 21.39
C ALA A 402 -4.90 0.44 20.03
N ALA A 403 -4.97 -0.90 20.03
CA ALA A 403 -5.00 -1.70 18.80
C ALA A 403 -6.24 -1.38 17.96
N MET A 404 -7.41 -1.19 18.59
CA MET A 404 -8.65 -0.77 17.92
C MET A 404 -8.53 0.62 17.26
N ARG A 405 -7.83 1.56 17.89
CA ARG A 405 -7.53 2.85 17.24
C ARG A 405 -6.58 2.68 16.07
N HIS A 406 -5.53 1.88 16.22
CA HIS A 406 -4.57 1.61 15.15
C HIS A 406 -5.21 0.91 13.94
N THR A 407 -6.16 -0.02 14.15
CA THR A 407 -6.89 -0.66 13.05
C THR A 407 -7.75 0.34 12.29
N ALA A 408 -8.45 1.24 12.99
CA ALA A 408 -9.25 2.30 12.37
C ALA A 408 -8.35 3.26 11.55
N GLU A 409 -7.24 3.72 12.12
CA GLU A 409 -6.29 4.57 11.40
C GLU A 409 -5.64 3.85 10.20
N ALA A 410 -5.35 2.55 10.33
CA ALA A 410 -4.81 1.76 9.22
C ALA A 410 -5.84 1.55 8.10
N ALA A 411 -7.12 1.36 8.45
CA ALA A 411 -8.21 1.31 7.47
C ALA A 411 -8.34 2.62 6.69
N GLU A 412 -8.30 3.76 7.39
CA GLU A 412 -8.34 5.08 6.75
C GLU A 412 -7.17 5.29 5.78
N ARG A 413 -6.00 4.72 6.07
CA ARG A 413 -4.81 4.80 5.20
C ARG A 413 -4.92 3.94 3.93
N VAL A 414 -5.77 2.92 3.91
CA VAL A 414 -6.06 2.16 2.68
C VAL A 414 -6.97 2.99 1.75
N HIS A 415 -7.62 4.04 2.25
CA HIS A 415 -8.52 4.86 1.46
C HIS A 415 -7.77 5.67 0.37
N PRO A 416 -8.11 5.51 -0.92
CA PRO A 416 -7.36 6.10 -2.05
C PRO A 416 -7.50 7.63 -2.20
N LEU A 417 -8.12 8.33 -1.25
CA LEU A 417 -8.46 9.76 -1.36
C LEU A 417 -8.20 10.57 -0.09
N ARG A 418 -7.71 9.98 1.02
CA ARG A 418 -7.41 10.73 2.24
C ARG A 418 -5.91 10.81 2.49
N ARG A 419 -5.43 12.05 2.56
CA ARG A 419 -4.04 12.44 2.77
C ARG A 419 -3.84 12.77 4.25
N GLN A 420 -3.05 11.99 4.97
CA GLN A 420 -2.33 12.50 6.14
C GLN A 420 -0.85 12.26 5.88
N GLY A 421 -0.06 13.33 6.05
CA GLY A 421 1.30 13.48 5.54
C GLY A 421 2.32 12.62 6.26
N ASP A 422 2.24 11.32 6.03
CA ASP A 422 3.15 10.31 6.53
C ASP A 422 3.93 9.72 5.34
N ASP A 423 5.25 9.68 5.45
CA ASP A 423 6.18 9.29 4.37
C ASP A 423 5.96 7.84 3.88
N ASP A 424 5.22 7.03 4.64
CA ASP A 424 4.91 5.65 4.30
C ASP A 424 3.64 5.45 3.46
N THR A 425 2.90 6.53 3.20
CA THR A 425 1.94 6.59 2.07
C THR A 425 2.63 6.98 0.75
N ASN A 426 3.96 6.84 0.67
CA ASN A 426 4.71 6.94 -0.58
C ASN A 426 4.48 5.70 -1.48
N SER A 427 3.30 5.67 -2.10
CA SER A 427 3.17 5.33 -3.52
C SER A 427 2.17 6.31 -4.15
N TYR A 428 2.68 7.44 -4.66
CA TYR A 428 2.99 7.71 -6.07
C TYR A 428 1.80 8.41 -6.77
N TYR A 429 1.87 9.74 -6.92
CA TYR A 429 1.03 10.59 -7.79
C TYR A 429 -0.48 10.74 -7.46
N ASP A 430 -1.00 11.96 -7.54
CA ASP A 430 -2.44 12.25 -7.43
C ASP A 430 -3.28 11.67 -8.59
N LEU A 431 -2.62 11.10 -9.60
CA LEU A 431 -3.20 10.53 -10.81
C LEU A 431 -3.38 9.00 -10.74
N GLU A 432 -2.72 8.34 -9.77
CA GLU A 432 -2.92 6.92 -9.51
C GLU A 432 -4.25 6.69 -8.80
N THR A 433 -4.98 5.68 -9.25
CA THR A 433 -6.22 5.23 -8.64
C THR A 433 -5.85 4.07 -7.72
N GLY A 434 -6.09 4.17 -6.42
CA GLY A 434 -5.95 3.01 -5.55
C GLY A 434 -7.01 1.96 -5.89
N ALA A 435 -6.58 0.71 -5.98
CA ALA A 435 -7.43 -0.41 -6.40
C ALA A 435 -8.44 -0.81 -5.33
N VAL A 436 -8.10 -0.61 -4.05
CA VAL A 436 -8.89 -1.00 -2.89
C VAL A 436 -9.51 0.24 -2.24
N ASN A 437 -10.73 0.11 -1.72
CA ASN A 437 -11.38 1.08 -0.86
C ASN A 437 -11.77 0.43 0.48
N GLU A 438 -12.28 1.24 1.42
CA GLU A 438 -12.68 0.79 2.76
C GLU A 438 -13.77 -0.31 2.72
N GLU A 439 -14.71 -0.22 1.77
CA GLU A 439 -15.80 -1.19 1.60
C GLU A 439 -15.28 -2.61 1.30
N MET A 440 -14.14 -2.72 0.61
CA MET A 440 -13.54 -4.00 0.24
C MET A 440 -12.72 -4.63 1.39
N LEU A 441 -12.42 -3.89 2.47
CA LEU A 441 -11.59 -4.39 3.57
C LEU A 441 -12.21 -5.59 4.29
N SER A 442 -13.55 -5.64 4.38
CA SER A 442 -14.28 -6.75 5.01
C SER A 442 -14.03 -8.08 4.28
N THR A 443 -14.05 -8.07 2.94
CA THR A 443 -13.76 -9.23 2.11
C THR A 443 -12.32 -9.70 2.32
N TYR A 444 -11.35 -8.78 2.36
CA TYR A 444 -9.96 -9.15 2.62
C TYR A 444 -9.72 -9.65 4.03
N ILE A 445 -10.47 -9.16 5.02
CA ILE A 445 -10.45 -9.71 6.38
C ILE A 445 -10.93 -11.17 6.37
N GLN A 446 -11.99 -11.50 5.63
CA GLN A 446 -12.47 -12.88 5.52
C GLN A 446 -11.44 -13.79 4.86
N VAL A 447 -10.79 -13.33 3.79
CA VAL A 447 -9.69 -14.08 3.15
C VAL A 447 -8.55 -14.28 4.14
N THR A 448 -8.16 -13.23 4.86
CA THR A 448 -7.07 -13.31 5.86
C THR A 448 -7.41 -14.28 6.99
N SER A 449 -8.64 -14.25 7.50
CA SER A 449 -9.12 -15.20 8.52
C SER A 449 -9.00 -16.63 8.02
N ALA A 450 -9.50 -16.92 6.82
CA ALA A 450 -9.43 -18.24 6.22
C ALA A 450 -7.97 -18.71 6.02
N LEU A 451 -7.05 -17.79 5.70
CA LEU A 451 -5.63 -18.10 5.56
C LEU A 451 -4.94 -18.37 6.91
N LEU A 452 -5.38 -17.73 8.00
CA LEU A 452 -4.91 -17.96 9.36
C LEU A 452 -5.42 -19.28 9.94
N ASP A 453 -6.62 -19.72 9.54
CA ASP A 453 -7.21 -20.98 9.99
C ASP A 453 -6.58 -22.22 9.32
N LYS A 454 -5.80 -22.04 8.24
CA LYS A 454 -5.09 -23.14 7.61
C LYS A 454 -4.05 -23.77 8.55
N PRO A 455 -3.85 -25.10 8.48
CA PRO A 455 -2.76 -25.76 9.17
C PRO A 455 -1.41 -25.32 8.62
N VAL A 456 -0.40 -25.33 9.47
CA VAL A 456 0.99 -25.00 9.10
C VAL A 456 1.58 -26.01 8.11
N SER A 457 1.15 -27.29 8.19
CA SER A 457 1.55 -28.34 7.25
C SER A 457 0.41 -29.33 6.99
N GLU A 458 0.55 -30.18 5.98
CA GLU A 458 -0.42 -31.26 5.68
C GLU A 458 -0.31 -32.47 6.62
N ALA A 459 0.56 -32.43 7.64
CA ALA A 459 0.68 -33.51 8.61
C ALA A 459 -0.57 -33.58 9.51
N ASP A 460 -1.02 -34.81 9.80
CA ASP A 460 -2.12 -35.04 10.74
C ASP A 460 -1.80 -34.42 12.11
N GLY A 461 -2.69 -33.53 12.57
CA GLY A 461 -2.53 -32.82 13.86
C GLY A 461 -1.68 -31.56 13.81
N ALA A 462 -1.28 -31.07 12.63
CA ALA A 462 -0.57 -29.81 12.50
C ALA A 462 -1.37 -28.63 13.10
N VAL A 463 -0.66 -27.76 13.82
CA VAL A 463 -1.22 -26.56 14.45
C VAL A 463 -1.63 -25.56 13.36
N THR A 464 -2.67 -24.76 13.60
CA THR A 464 -3.08 -23.69 12.68
C THR A 464 -2.08 -22.53 12.73
N ARG A 465 -1.97 -21.77 11.64
CA ARG A 465 -1.11 -20.58 11.58
C ARG A 465 -1.54 -19.55 12.63
N TRP A 466 -2.85 -19.44 12.89
CA TRP A 466 -3.39 -18.65 14.00
C TRP A 466 -2.83 -19.08 15.36
N ARG A 467 -2.85 -20.38 15.67
CA ARG A 467 -2.35 -20.88 16.97
C ARG A 467 -0.85 -20.71 17.13
N LEU A 468 -0.08 -20.82 16.05
CA LEU A 468 1.36 -20.51 16.07
C LEU A 468 1.60 -19.04 16.46
N LEU A 469 0.82 -18.13 15.87
CA LEU A 469 0.88 -16.70 16.14
C LEU A 469 0.43 -16.36 17.58
N LEU A 470 -0.67 -16.97 18.03
CA LEU A 470 -1.19 -16.79 19.38
C LEU A 470 -0.20 -17.33 20.43
N GLY A 471 0.41 -18.49 20.19
CA GLY A 471 1.38 -19.10 21.11
C GLY A 471 2.57 -18.19 21.43
N ALA A 472 3.11 -17.48 20.44
CA ALA A 472 4.19 -16.52 20.68
C ALA A 472 3.78 -15.35 21.59
N LEU A 473 2.52 -14.91 21.50
CA LEU A 473 1.98 -13.89 22.38
C LEU A 473 1.66 -14.45 23.77
N CYS A 474 1.16 -15.68 23.86
CA CYS A 474 0.99 -16.38 25.13
C CYS A 474 2.31 -16.49 25.89
N ASP A 475 3.41 -16.86 25.23
CA ASP A 475 4.74 -16.91 25.84
C ASP A 475 5.20 -15.55 26.39
N PHE A 476 4.96 -14.47 25.62
CA PHE A 476 5.28 -13.11 26.02
C PHE A 476 4.47 -12.64 27.25
N VAL A 477 3.16 -12.88 27.23
CA VAL A 477 2.25 -12.55 28.35
C VAL A 477 2.60 -13.40 29.58
N PHE A 478 2.84 -14.70 29.40
CA PHE A 478 3.23 -15.60 30.48
C PHE A 478 4.55 -15.20 31.15
N ALA A 479 5.53 -14.75 30.37
CA ALA A 479 6.78 -14.21 30.92
C ALA A 479 6.55 -12.99 31.83
N SER A 480 5.48 -12.22 31.59
CA SER A 480 5.09 -11.07 32.41
C SER A 480 4.36 -11.46 33.71
N LEU A 481 3.79 -12.67 33.77
CA LEU A 481 3.09 -13.21 34.95
C LEU A 481 4.03 -13.89 35.96
N THR A 482 5.25 -14.26 35.55
CA THR A 482 6.18 -15.04 36.39
C THR A 482 7.22 -14.17 37.10
N PRO A 483 7.33 -14.24 38.44
CA PRO A 483 8.16 -13.31 39.22
C PRO A 483 9.68 -13.53 39.11
N GLU A 484 10.14 -14.60 38.46
CA GLU A 484 11.56 -14.82 38.15
C GLU A 484 12.02 -14.01 36.93
N ASN A 485 11.07 -13.67 36.04
CA ASN A 485 11.30 -12.92 34.80
C ASN A 485 10.75 -11.50 34.82
N THR A 486 10.20 -11.04 35.95
CA THR A 486 10.00 -9.61 36.25
C THR A 486 11.37 -8.93 36.36
N ARG A 487 12.07 -8.80 35.22
CA ARG A 487 12.86 -7.60 34.97
C ARG A 487 11.88 -6.46 35.13
N ALA A 488 12.11 -5.63 36.13
CA ALA A 488 11.34 -4.42 36.34
C ALA A 488 11.15 -3.71 34.98
N ASP A 489 9.89 -3.45 34.61
CA ASP A 489 9.43 -2.60 33.50
C ASP A 489 9.09 -3.20 32.11
N THR A 490 8.94 -4.51 31.91
CA THR A 490 8.25 -5.01 30.70
C THR A 490 6.73 -4.84 30.83
N SER A 491 6.19 -3.71 30.36
CA SER A 491 4.73 -3.48 30.28
C SER A 491 4.13 -4.15 29.03
N VAL A 492 2.94 -4.73 29.19
CA VAL A 492 2.23 -5.40 28.09
C VAL A 492 1.49 -4.33 27.27
N SER A 493 2.20 -3.63 26.39
CA SER A 493 1.63 -2.58 25.54
C SER A 493 1.28 -3.07 24.13
N ALA A 494 0.36 -2.38 23.45
CA ALA A 494 0.02 -2.66 22.05
C ALA A 494 1.25 -2.63 21.12
N GLY A 495 2.19 -1.72 21.38
CA GLY A 495 3.43 -1.63 20.61
C GLY A 495 4.37 -2.82 20.84
N ALA A 496 4.46 -3.31 22.08
CA ALA A 496 5.25 -4.50 22.41
C ALA A 496 4.66 -5.74 21.75
N LEU A 497 3.34 -5.95 21.85
CA LEU A 497 2.64 -7.09 21.24
C LEU A 497 2.76 -7.07 19.71
N ARG A 498 2.60 -5.90 19.08
CA ARG A 498 2.81 -5.75 17.64
C ARG A 498 4.25 -6.11 17.23
N SER A 499 5.24 -5.69 18.02
CA SER A 499 6.65 -5.99 17.74
C SER A 499 6.94 -7.50 17.80
N VAL A 500 6.35 -8.20 18.77
CA VAL A 500 6.44 -9.67 18.86
C VAL A 500 5.83 -10.32 17.62
N LEU A 501 4.65 -9.86 17.18
CA LEU A 501 4.01 -10.37 15.97
C LEU A 501 4.85 -10.11 14.72
N GLU A 502 5.33 -8.88 14.52
CA GLU A 502 6.16 -8.52 13.37
C GLU A 502 7.46 -9.33 13.33
N GLN A 503 8.09 -9.56 14.47
CA GLN A 503 9.28 -10.42 14.58
C GLN A 503 8.95 -11.87 14.18
N ARG A 504 7.82 -12.41 14.64
CA ARG A 504 7.39 -13.77 14.27
C ARG A 504 7.08 -13.91 12.78
N PHE A 505 6.41 -12.92 12.18
CA PHE A 505 6.21 -12.89 10.73
C PHE A 505 7.52 -12.84 9.93
N ALA A 506 8.62 -12.35 10.51
CA ALA A 506 9.92 -12.26 9.86
C ALA A 506 10.80 -13.50 10.06
N GLU A 507 10.73 -14.13 11.23
CA GLU A 507 11.61 -15.24 11.61
C GLU A 507 11.02 -16.62 11.31
N ASP A 508 9.69 -16.73 11.28
CA ASP A 508 9.01 -18.02 11.12
C ASP A 508 8.73 -18.33 9.64
N PRO A 509 9.29 -19.43 9.08
CA PRO A 509 9.12 -19.78 7.68
C PRO A 509 7.66 -20.07 7.30
N ASP A 510 6.84 -20.58 8.23
CA ASP A 510 5.45 -20.92 7.97
C ASP A 510 4.56 -19.66 7.94
N LEU A 511 4.91 -18.63 8.72
CA LEU A 511 4.29 -17.31 8.62
C LEU A 511 4.80 -16.50 7.41
N ALA A 512 6.01 -16.77 6.92
CA ALA A 512 6.50 -16.19 5.68
C ALA A 512 5.67 -16.68 4.46
N ILE A 513 5.25 -17.95 4.46
CA ILE A 513 4.31 -18.49 3.45
C ILE A 513 2.97 -17.76 3.52
N LEU A 514 2.42 -17.53 4.72
CA LEU A 514 1.19 -16.75 4.89
C LEU A 514 1.32 -15.33 4.31
N ARG A 515 2.45 -14.66 4.52
CA ARG A 515 2.71 -13.35 3.93
C ARG A 515 2.71 -13.38 2.40
N GLN A 516 3.28 -14.43 1.79
CA GLN A 516 3.25 -14.61 0.35
C GLN A 516 1.82 -14.90 -0.15
N GLU A 517 1.09 -15.81 0.49
CA GLU A 517 -0.31 -16.11 0.14
C GLU A 517 -1.22 -14.87 0.27
N LEU A 518 -0.96 -14.01 1.27
CA LEU A 518 -1.64 -12.73 1.41
C LEU A 518 -1.26 -11.76 0.28
N ALA A 519 0.02 -11.69 -0.09
CA ALA A 519 0.45 -10.88 -1.23
C ALA A 519 -0.17 -11.35 -2.55
N ASP A 520 -0.31 -12.67 -2.75
CA ASP A 520 -0.97 -13.26 -3.91
C ASP A 520 -2.50 -13.04 -3.87
N ALA A 521 -3.09 -12.98 -2.68
CA ALA A 521 -4.48 -12.55 -2.51
C ALA A 521 -4.66 -11.07 -2.84
N PHE A 522 -3.67 -10.22 -2.48
CA PHE A 522 -3.59 -8.80 -2.84
C PHE A 522 -3.04 -8.62 -4.26
N ASP A 523 -3.70 -9.25 -5.22
CA ASP A 523 -3.48 -9.09 -6.65
C ASP A 523 -4.59 -8.21 -7.25
N LEU A 524 -4.24 -7.28 -8.14
CA LEU A 524 -5.20 -6.44 -8.85
C LEU A 524 -6.28 -7.24 -9.60
N ARG A 525 -5.93 -8.43 -10.09
CA ARG A 525 -6.88 -9.33 -10.78
C ARG A 525 -7.98 -9.80 -9.82
N ASN A 526 -7.62 -10.07 -8.57
CA ASN A 526 -8.56 -10.49 -7.53
C ASN A 526 -9.43 -9.33 -7.04
N VAL A 527 -8.90 -8.10 -6.99
CA VAL A 527 -9.69 -6.89 -6.69
C VAL A 527 -10.88 -6.77 -7.64
N VAL A 528 -10.62 -6.95 -8.93
CA VAL A 528 -11.63 -6.86 -9.98
C VAL A 528 -12.73 -7.91 -9.78
N GLN A 529 -12.36 -9.12 -9.39
CA GLN A 529 -13.33 -10.17 -9.05
C GLN A 529 -14.19 -9.80 -7.83
N THR A 530 -13.59 -9.24 -6.77
CA THR A 530 -14.34 -8.85 -5.57
C THR A 530 -15.31 -7.67 -5.77
N GLN A 531 -15.26 -6.97 -6.91
CA GLN A 531 -16.21 -5.91 -7.26
C GLN A 531 -17.49 -6.42 -7.93
N GLU A 532 -17.56 -7.71 -8.30
CA GLU A 532 -18.75 -8.34 -8.87
C GLU A 532 -19.66 -8.89 -7.76
N ASP A 533 -20.60 -8.08 -7.24
CA ASP A 533 -21.62 -8.57 -6.30
C ASP A 533 -23.06 -8.25 -6.79
N GLY A 534 -23.89 -9.31 -6.81
CA GLY A 534 -25.36 -9.39 -7.00
C GLY A 534 -26.16 -8.32 -7.79
N ASP A 535 -26.67 -8.73 -8.96
CA ASP A 535 -27.83 -8.19 -9.73
C ASP A 535 -27.86 -6.71 -10.19
N HIS A 536 -27.04 -5.83 -9.64
CA HIS A 536 -26.89 -4.46 -10.14
C HIS A 536 -25.41 -4.19 -10.39
N ARG A 537 -25.01 -4.00 -11.66
CA ARG A 537 -23.63 -3.62 -12.00
C ARG A 537 -23.10 -2.57 -11.01
N PRO A 538 -21.84 -2.73 -10.59
CA PRO A 538 -20.90 -1.69 -10.86
C PRO A 538 -19.92 -2.27 -11.86
N ALA A 539 -20.01 -1.84 -13.12
CA ALA A 539 -18.96 -2.12 -14.09
C ALA A 539 -17.64 -1.65 -13.47
N ASN A 540 -16.75 -2.59 -13.10
CA ASN A 540 -15.47 -2.42 -12.41
C ASN A 540 -15.04 -0.96 -12.31
N TYR A 541 -15.59 -0.24 -11.32
CA TYR A 541 -15.64 1.23 -11.37
C TYR A 541 -14.23 1.82 -11.42
N ARG A 542 -13.28 1.16 -10.74
CA ARG A 542 -11.86 1.54 -10.72
C ARG A 542 -11.17 1.35 -12.07
N VAL A 543 -11.43 0.23 -12.75
CA VAL A 543 -10.94 -0.02 -14.12
C VAL A 543 -11.59 0.96 -15.10
N SER A 544 -12.90 1.21 -14.98
CA SER A 544 -13.58 2.22 -15.79
C SER A 544 -13.03 3.63 -15.53
N GLN A 545 -12.71 3.97 -14.28
CA GLN A 545 -12.08 5.24 -13.91
C GLN A 545 -10.69 5.41 -14.51
N LEU A 546 -9.87 4.35 -14.51
CA LEU A 546 -8.56 4.31 -15.16
C LEU A 546 -8.69 4.76 -16.62
N PHE A 547 -9.50 4.04 -17.41
CA PHE A 547 -9.67 4.34 -18.84
C PHE A 547 -10.35 5.69 -19.09
N LYS A 548 -11.33 6.05 -18.27
CA LYS A 548 -11.97 7.37 -18.36
C LYS A 548 -10.96 8.50 -18.21
N ARG A 549 -9.89 8.34 -17.43
CA ARG A 549 -8.86 9.39 -17.21
C ARG A 549 -7.85 9.49 -18.36
N MET A 550 -7.92 8.59 -19.33
CA MET A 550 -7.01 8.52 -20.48
C MET A 550 -7.31 9.53 -21.59
N ALA A 551 -8.12 10.57 -21.35
CA ALA A 551 -8.32 11.61 -22.35
C ALA A 551 -7.14 12.60 -22.32
N PRO A 552 -6.53 12.93 -23.48
CA PRO A 552 -5.32 13.75 -23.56
C PRO A 552 -5.54 15.17 -23.05
N HIS A 553 -4.55 15.70 -22.34
CA HIS A 553 -4.57 17.04 -21.72
C HIS A 553 -4.27 18.16 -22.72
N LEU A 554 -4.98 18.16 -23.84
CA LEU A 554 -5.01 19.22 -24.85
C LEU A 554 -6.32 19.04 -25.63
N SER A 555 -7.04 20.13 -25.89
CA SER A 555 -8.30 20.06 -26.63
C SER A 555 -8.25 20.91 -27.90
N VAL A 556 -8.74 20.34 -29.00
CA VAL A 556 -8.92 21.04 -30.26
C VAL A 556 -10.41 21.32 -30.50
N ASP A 557 -10.70 22.41 -31.20
CA ASP A 557 -12.03 22.77 -31.66
C ASP A 557 -12.20 22.32 -33.12
N GLY A 558 -12.84 21.16 -33.30
CA GLY A 558 -13.09 20.57 -34.61
C GLY A 558 -14.16 21.29 -35.44
N ASP A 559 -14.91 22.24 -34.86
CA ASP A 559 -15.94 23.00 -35.57
C ASP A 559 -15.37 24.23 -36.29
N THR A 560 -14.17 24.68 -35.90
CA THR A 560 -13.59 25.93 -36.40
C THR A 560 -13.06 25.79 -37.84
N TYR A 561 -12.55 24.61 -38.22
CA TYR A 561 -12.01 24.30 -39.54
C TYR A 561 -12.29 22.84 -39.91
N PRO A 562 -12.42 22.46 -41.20
CA PRO A 562 -12.63 21.07 -41.59
C PRO A 562 -11.43 20.22 -41.16
N TYR A 563 -11.63 19.49 -40.08
CA TYR A 563 -10.70 18.57 -39.46
C TYR A 563 -11.39 17.23 -39.31
N THR A 564 -10.68 16.17 -39.64
CA THR A 564 -11.14 14.80 -39.44
C THR A 564 -10.23 14.12 -38.44
N GLU A 565 -10.80 13.45 -37.44
CA GLU A 565 -10.07 12.58 -36.50
C GLU A 565 -9.18 11.55 -37.22
N ALA A 566 -9.43 11.27 -38.51
CA ALA A 566 -8.57 10.45 -39.36
C ALA A 566 -7.13 10.97 -39.54
N ASN A 567 -6.86 12.24 -39.19
CA ASN A 567 -5.51 12.82 -39.20
C ASN A 567 -4.79 12.71 -37.83
N GLU A 568 -5.50 12.22 -36.81
CA GLU A 568 -4.96 11.91 -35.50
C GLU A 568 -4.37 10.52 -35.48
N GLU A 569 -3.22 10.40 -34.84
CA GLU A 569 -2.62 9.10 -34.56
C GLU A 569 -2.64 8.88 -33.06
N HIS A 570 -3.38 7.85 -32.66
CA HIS A 570 -3.55 7.47 -31.26
C HIS A 570 -2.63 6.30 -30.93
N ILE A 571 -1.77 6.51 -29.94
CA ILE A 571 -1.01 5.45 -29.28
C ILE A 571 -1.69 5.19 -27.95
N ARG A 572 -2.35 4.04 -27.81
CA ARG A 572 -3.09 3.63 -26.61
C ARG A 572 -2.47 2.33 -26.11
N VAL A 573 -1.72 2.41 -25.01
CA VAL A 573 -0.97 1.26 -24.48
C VAL A 573 -1.26 1.09 -22.99
N VAL A 574 -1.49 -0.16 -22.57
CA VAL A 574 -1.80 -0.52 -21.19
C VAL A 574 -0.89 -1.66 -20.75
N ALA A 575 -0.17 -1.45 -19.66
CA ALA A 575 0.58 -2.47 -18.94
C ALA A 575 -0.38 -3.29 -18.07
N THR A 576 -0.38 -4.61 -18.22
CA THR A 576 -1.23 -5.51 -17.44
C THR A 576 -0.43 -6.61 -16.73
N PRO A 577 -0.94 -7.16 -15.61
CA PRO A 577 -0.29 -8.27 -14.91
C PRO A 577 -0.03 -9.49 -15.80
N SER A 578 -0.96 -9.79 -16.70
CA SER A 578 -0.91 -10.96 -17.58
C SER A 578 -1.38 -10.60 -18.99
N ALA A 579 -1.06 -11.47 -19.95
CA ALA A 579 -1.64 -11.40 -21.29
C ALA A 579 -3.14 -11.71 -21.21
N LEU A 580 -3.99 -10.85 -21.79
CA LEU A 580 -5.45 -11.01 -21.70
C LEU A 580 -5.97 -12.30 -22.36
N GLU A 581 -5.28 -12.79 -23.40
CA GLU A 581 -5.63 -14.04 -24.08
C GLU A 581 -5.40 -15.27 -23.19
N GLU A 582 -4.36 -15.23 -22.36
CA GLU A 582 -3.94 -16.31 -21.47
C GLU A 582 -4.47 -16.13 -20.04
N GLU A 583 -5.20 -15.05 -19.78
CA GLU A 583 -5.68 -14.70 -18.46
C GLU A 583 -6.71 -15.71 -17.94
N VAL A 584 -6.39 -16.32 -16.81
CA VAL A 584 -7.24 -17.33 -16.17
C VAL A 584 -8.40 -16.66 -15.42
N ASN A 585 -8.18 -15.48 -14.84
CA ASN A 585 -9.22 -14.76 -14.10
C ASN A 585 -10.31 -14.22 -15.05
N ALA A 586 -11.48 -14.87 -15.05
CA ALA A 586 -12.60 -14.52 -15.93
C ALA A 586 -13.20 -13.13 -15.65
N ALA A 587 -13.28 -12.73 -14.37
CA ALA A 587 -13.76 -11.42 -13.97
C ALA A 587 -12.82 -10.31 -14.47
N PHE A 588 -11.50 -10.53 -14.34
CA PHE A 588 -10.49 -9.62 -14.89
C PHE A 588 -10.60 -9.47 -16.41
N ARG A 589 -10.74 -10.58 -17.15
CA ARG A 589 -10.98 -10.52 -18.61
C ARG A 589 -12.26 -9.78 -18.95
N GLN A 590 -13.34 -10.01 -18.21
CA GLN A 590 -14.61 -9.34 -18.41
C GLN A 590 -14.52 -7.83 -18.16
N ALA A 591 -13.74 -7.41 -17.16
CA ALA A 591 -13.51 -6.00 -16.84
C ALA A 591 -12.85 -5.21 -17.96
N MET A 592 -11.99 -5.86 -18.74
CA MET A 592 -11.24 -5.25 -19.83
C MET A 592 -12.02 -5.23 -21.16
N ARG A 593 -13.20 -5.86 -21.23
CA ARG A 593 -14.03 -5.84 -22.45
C ARG A 593 -14.51 -4.43 -22.77
N GLY A 594 -14.46 -4.07 -24.05
CA GLY A 594 -14.85 -2.75 -24.54
C GLY A 594 -13.72 -1.72 -24.60
N TYR A 595 -12.49 -2.15 -24.30
CA TYR A 595 -11.24 -1.39 -24.45
C TYR A 595 -10.33 -2.03 -25.51
N ASP A 596 -10.94 -2.61 -26.55
CA ASP A 596 -10.23 -3.36 -27.61
C ASP A 596 -9.34 -2.45 -28.50
N ASP A 597 -9.51 -1.13 -28.37
CA ASP A 597 -8.72 -0.09 -29.01
C ASP A 597 -7.37 0.18 -28.30
N PHE A 598 -7.16 -0.41 -27.12
CA PHE A 598 -5.89 -0.36 -26.41
C PHE A 598 -5.02 -1.55 -26.77
N GLU A 599 -3.73 -1.29 -26.88
CA GLU A 599 -2.72 -2.32 -26.94
C GLU A 599 -2.30 -2.76 -25.54
N TRP A 600 -2.29 -4.07 -25.32
CA TRP A 600 -2.02 -4.68 -24.03
C TRP A 600 -0.60 -5.23 -23.98
N VAL A 601 0.17 -4.82 -22.97
CA VAL A 601 1.55 -5.25 -22.76
C VAL A 601 1.64 -5.97 -21.42
N PRO A 602 1.85 -7.29 -21.40
CA PRO A 602 2.00 -8.02 -20.14
C PRO A 602 3.33 -7.67 -19.48
N THR A 603 3.28 -7.23 -18.22
CA THR A 603 4.47 -6.86 -17.43
C THR A 603 4.80 -7.86 -16.32
N GLY A 604 3.85 -8.72 -15.94
CA GLY A 604 3.99 -9.61 -14.77
C GLY A 604 3.78 -8.91 -13.43
N ASP A 605 3.56 -7.59 -13.40
CA ASP A 605 3.33 -6.85 -12.16
C ASP A 605 1.87 -6.98 -11.71
N ALA A 606 1.61 -7.84 -10.73
CA ALA A 606 0.30 -8.08 -10.13
C ALA A 606 -0.25 -6.87 -9.36
N ASN A 607 0.58 -5.88 -9.04
CA ASN A 607 0.23 -4.76 -8.18
C ASN A 607 -0.06 -3.47 -8.93
N ARG A 608 0.18 -3.43 -10.24
CA ARG A 608 0.12 -2.21 -11.01
C ARG A 608 -0.38 -2.43 -12.43
N ILE A 609 -1.32 -1.57 -12.84
CA ILE A 609 -1.74 -1.40 -14.24
C ILE A 609 -1.44 0.05 -14.60
N ASP A 610 -0.53 0.27 -15.56
CA ASP A 610 -0.26 1.60 -16.11
C ASP A 610 -0.92 1.73 -17.48
N ALA A 611 -1.52 2.88 -17.75
CA ALA A 611 -2.10 3.19 -19.04
C ALA A 611 -1.51 4.51 -19.57
N CYS A 612 -1.21 4.51 -20.87
CA CYS A 612 -0.69 5.66 -21.60
C CYS A 612 -1.54 5.89 -22.85
N HIS A 613 -1.97 7.13 -23.07
CA HIS A 613 -2.64 7.54 -24.29
C HIS A 613 -1.95 8.78 -24.80
N ILE A 614 -1.31 8.65 -25.96
CA ILE A 614 -0.66 9.72 -26.68
C ILE A 614 -1.45 9.96 -27.97
N VAL A 615 -1.67 11.23 -28.30
CA VAL A 615 -2.28 11.65 -29.55
C VAL A 615 -1.31 12.55 -30.29
N HIS A 616 -0.99 12.20 -31.52
CA HIS A 616 -0.18 13.00 -32.43
C HIS A 616 -1.06 13.62 -33.51
N GLY A 617 -0.66 14.79 -34.01
CA GLY A 617 -1.32 15.42 -35.15
C GLY A 617 -2.24 16.58 -34.84
N LEU A 618 -2.30 17.01 -33.58
CA LEU A 618 -3.19 18.07 -33.15
C LEU A 618 -2.78 19.41 -33.77
N PRO A 619 -3.61 20.05 -34.60
CA PRO A 619 -3.24 21.26 -35.31
C PRO A 619 -3.23 22.46 -34.38
N LEU A 620 -2.10 23.20 -34.35
CA LEU A 620 -1.92 24.38 -33.50
C LEU A 620 -3.07 25.40 -33.62
N VAL A 621 -3.52 25.63 -34.84
CA VAL A 621 -4.54 26.65 -35.17
C VAL A 621 -5.89 26.36 -34.50
N GLN A 622 -6.16 25.08 -34.18
CA GLN A 622 -7.44 24.64 -33.62
C GLN A 622 -7.40 24.42 -32.11
N LEU A 623 -6.30 24.75 -31.42
CA LEU A 623 -6.29 24.63 -29.97
C LEU A 623 -7.43 25.47 -29.38
N ARG A 624 -8.24 24.87 -28.49
CA ARG A 624 -9.41 25.52 -27.90
C ARG A 624 -9.05 26.81 -27.14
N SER A 625 -7.85 26.89 -26.57
CA SER A 625 -7.34 28.08 -25.87
C SER A 625 -6.78 29.16 -26.80
N MET A 626 -6.55 28.85 -28.08
CA MET A 626 -5.89 29.77 -29.02
C MET A 626 -6.58 31.13 -29.18
N PRO A 627 -7.93 31.22 -29.26
CA PRO A 627 -8.62 32.51 -29.37
C PRO A 627 -8.33 33.44 -28.19
N ASP A 628 -8.22 32.90 -26.98
CA ASP A 628 -7.96 33.67 -25.77
C ASP A 628 -6.48 34.10 -25.70
N LEU A 629 -5.56 33.19 -26.02
CA LEU A 629 -4.12 33.50 -26.12
C LEU A 629 -3.87 34.64 -27.12
N TYR A 630 -4.46 34.55 -28.31
CA TYR A 630 -4.36 35.58 -29.34
C TYR A 630 -4.98 36.91 -28.89
N ARG A 631 -6.14 36.89 -28.22
CA ARG A 631 -6.79 38.10 -27.72
C ARG A 631 -5.88 38.89 -26.79
N HIS A 632 -5.20 38.22 -25.86
CA HIS A 632 -4.29 38.88 -24.92
C HIS A 632 -2.99 39.36 -25.57
N TYR A 633 -2.51 38.66 -26.58
CA TYR A 633 -1.35 39.08 -27.37
C TYR A 633 -1.63 40.27 -28.29
N ALA A 634 -2.76 40.25 -29.02
CA ALA A 634 -3.11 41.26 -30.01
C ALA A 634 -3.90 42.46 -29.43
N GLY A 635 -4.42 42.34 -28.20
CA GLY A 635 -5.31 43.33 -27.58
C GLY A 635 -4.67 44.66 -27.18
N GLY A 636 -3.36 44.83 -27.35
CA GLY A 636 -2.64 46.08 -27.07
C GLY A 636 -2.39 46.38 -25.58
N GLU A 637 -2.72 45.46 -24.67
CA GLU A 637 -2.44 45.57 -23.23
C GLU A 637 -0.93 45.50 -22.92
N PHE A 638 -0.17 44.81 -23.78
CA PHE A 638 1.28 44.64 -23.66
C PHE A 638 1.97 45.01 -24.98
N ASP A 639 3.18 45.58 -24.90
CA ASP A 639 4.01 45.78 -26.08
C ASP A 639 4.49 44.42 -26.60
N ARG A 640 4.02 44.04 -27.79
CA ARG A 640 4.37 42.79 -28.47
C ARG A 640 5.88 42.58 -28.50
N ARG A 641 6.67 43.61 -28.78
CA ARG A 641 8.14 43.51 -28.88
C ARG A 641 8.81 43.05 -27.59
N THR A 642 8.14 43.22 -26.45
CA THR A 642 8.64 42.82 -25.13
C THR A 642 8.20 41.41 -24.71
N LEU A 643 7.30 40.79 -25.48
CA LEU A 643 6.81 39.42 -25.25
C LEU A 643 7.68 38.37 -25.95
N HIS A 644 8.39 38.78 -26.99
CA HIS A 644 9.30 37.92 -27.75
C HIS A 644 10.72 37.97 -27.20
N VAL A 645 11.48 36.89 -27.41
CA VAL A 645 12.90 36.83 -27.01
C VAL A 645 13.72 37.89 -27.75
N GLN A 646 13.45 38.07 -29.05
CA GLN A 646 13.96 39.19 -29.84
C GLN A 646 12.81 40.05 -30.35
N ALA A 647 12.98 41.38 -30.29
CA ALA A 647 11.90 42.33 -30.56
C ALA A 647 11.33 42.23 -31.99
N ASP A 648 12.16 41.84 -32.96
CA ASP A 648 11.81 41.64 -34.38
C ASP A 648 11.06 40.33 -34.64
N TRP A 649 11.11 39.35 -33.73
CA TRP A 649 10.32 38.11 -33.86
C TRP A 649 8.81 38.35 -33.70
N ALA A 650 8.43 39.53 -33.18
CA ALA A 650 7.05 40.00 -33.22
C ALA A 650 6.46 40.01 -34.62
N ASP A 651 7.28 40.16 -35.67
CA ASP A 651 6.86 40.29 -37.07
C ASP A 651 6.72 38.94 -37.80
N PHE A 652 6.96 37.80 -37.13
CA PHE A 652 6.71 36.46 -37.70
C PHE A 652 5.26 36.28 -38.15
N ALA A 653 4.99 35.24 -38.94
CA ALA A 653 3.63 34.89 -39.35
C ALA A 653 2.76 34.51 -38.14
N GLU A 654 1.48 34.93 -38.14
CA GLU A 654 0.56 34.60 -37.06
C GLU A 654 0.14 33.12 -37.12
N VAL A 655 0.07 32.47 -35.96
CA VAL A 655 -0.28 31.04 -35.82
C VAL A 655 -1.77 30.79 -35.59
N TYR A 656 -2.55 31.86 -35.40
CA TYR A 656 -4.00 31.82 -35.29
C TYR A 656 -4.66 32.73 -36.31
N ILE A 657 -5.70 32.23 -36.97
CA ILE A 657 -6.53 33.00 -37.90
C ILE A 657 -7.91 33.17 -37.24
N PRO A 658 -8.35 34.40 -36.93
CA PRO A 658 -9.69 34.65 -36.42
C PRO A 658 -10.76 34.24 -37.44
N ALA A 659 -11.92 33.75 -36.97
CA ALA A 659 -13.03 33.27 -37.83
C ALA A 659 -13.50 34.28 -38.90
N ALA A 660 -13.33 35.59 -38.67
CA ALA A 660 -13.62 36.63 -39.67
C ALA A 660 -12.70 36.61 -40.91
N GLY A 661 -11.60 35.86 -40.88
CA GLY A 661 -10.67 35.62 -41.99
C GLY A 661 -10.71 34.19 -42.56
N ALA A 662 -11.71 33.37 -42.16
CA ALA A 662 -11.78 31.94 -42.52
C ALA A 662 -11.93 31.69 -44.04
N ASP A 663 -12.41 32.66 -44.82
CA ASP A 663 -12.49 32.56 -46.29
C ASP A 663 -11.11 32.40 -46.94
N VAL A 664 -10.03 32.86 -46.30
CA VAL A 664 -8.64 32.73 -46.80
C VAL A 664 -8.15 31.27 -46.78
N LEU A 665 -8.70 30.41 -45.91
CA LEU A 665 -8.34 28.99 -45.85
C LEU A 665 -9.08 28.11 -46.88
N ARG A 666 -10.23 28.56 -47.40
CA ARG A 666 -10.94 27.86 -48.50
C ARG A 666 -10.16 27.89 -49.81
N GLU A 667 -9.38 28.94 -50.06
CA GLU A 667 -8.50 29.05 -51.23
C GLU A 667 -7.18 28.25 -51.09
N LEU A 668 -6.82 27.86 -49.87
CA LEU A 668 -5.55 27.17 -49.59
C LEU A 668 -5.60 25.65 -49.76
N GLY A 669 -6.80 25.08 -49.92
CA GLY A 669 -7.06 23.67 -50.19
C GLY A 669 -6.64 22.75 -49.03
N PRO A 670 -7.44 21.73 -48.65
CA PRO A 670 -6.89 20.62 -47.89
C PRO A 670 -5.83 19.95 -48.79
N GLY A 671 -4.63 19.72 -48.27
CA GLY A 671 -3.72 18.75 -48.88
C GLY A 671 -4.53 17.48 -49.12
N GLN A 672 -4.67 17.07 -50.38
CA GLN A 672 -5.49 15.92 -50.73
C GLN A 672 -4.90 14.67 -50.07
N ALA A 673 -5.48 14.23 -48.95
CA ALA A 673 -5.26 12.90 -48.43
C ALA A 673 -5.81 11.90 -49.46
N ARG A 674 -4.93 11.39 -50.32
CA ARG A 674 -5.25 10.23 -51.16
C ARG A 674 -5.41 9.03 -50.24
N ALA A 675 -6.63 8.50 -50.17
CA ALA A 675 -6.94 7.24 -49.52
C ALA A 675 -5.96 6.14 -49.94
N SER A 676 -5.04 5.75 -49.05
CA SER A 676 -4.17 4.61 -49.28
C SER A 676 -4.55 3.46 -48.31
N ARG A 677 -5.36 2.56 -48.90
CA ARG A 677 -5.46 1.12 -48.67
C ARG A 677 -5.57 0.57 -47.23
N ARG A 678 -6.77 0.03 -46.95
CA ARG A 678 -6.97 -1.19 -46.13
C ARG A 678 -5.83 -2.19 -46.36
N ARG A 679 -5.09 -2.55 -45.31
CA ARG A 679 -4.29 -3.78 -45.28
C ARG A 679 -5.26 -4.97 -45.24
N SER A 680 -5.25 -5.78 -46.29
CA SER A 680 -5.72 -7.17 -46.22
C SER A 680 -4.73 -7.99 -45.38
N PRO A 681 -5.17 -8.93 -44.54
CA PRO A 681 -4.28 -9.87 -43.89
C PRO A 681 -3.63 -10.77 -44.94
N GLY A 682 -2.32 -10.96 -44.83
CA GLY A 682 -1.52 -11.73 -45.77
C GLY A 682 -1.96 -13.19 -45.84
N ASN A 683 -2.11 -13.70 -47.08
CA ASN A 683 -2.04 -15.12 -47.35
C ASN A 683 -0.58 -15.56 -47.17
N GLY A 684 -0.37 -16.59 -46.35
CA GLY A 684 0.91 -17.28 -46.21
C GLY A 684 1.34 -17.99 -47.50
N PRO A 685 2.62 -18.37 -47.62
CA PRO A 685 3.09 -19.13 -48.76
C PRO A 685 2.61 -20.59 -48.64
N ILE A 686 1.95 -21.06 -49.70
CA ILE A 686 1.80 -22.49 -49.98
C ILE A 686 3.00 -22.90 -50.84
N ALA A 687 3.56 -24.06 -50.46
CA ALA A 687 4.67 -24.83 -51.03
C ALA A 687 6.06 -24.51 -50.47
#